data_AF-A0A496XVD9-F1
#
_entry.id   AF-A0A496XVD9-F1
#
_cell.length_a   1.000
_cell.length_b   1.000
_cell.length_c   1.000
_cell.angle_alpha   90.00
_cell.angle_beta   90.00
_cell.angle_gamma   90.00
#
_symmetry.space_group_name_H-M   'P 1'
#
loop_
_entity.id
_entity.type
_entity.pdbx_description
1 polymer ?
#
loop_
_entity_poly.entity_id
_entity_poly.type
_entity_poly.pdbx_seq_one_letter_code
_entity_poly.pdbx_strand_id
1 'polypeptide(L)'
;MKNFWQDRTILKDKFDLIQINIGNLCNQTCTHCHVGAIPKGEKNMDRQTSIKIIDKIKQLDIDTIEFTGGTPEMNENFEMFLSELHKAGKNLVVRTSLTILDDKKYSHFIELYKKYSVKVIASLPSVFEDDTTKQRGDGVYDTTIKILKKLNDTGYGKSGLKLDLVYNPVGTYLPAPQNVLQEQYKTILKEKFDISFNSLATIVNMPIKRFKMDLKKQGLLKDYTNTLKSKYNENTLCNIMCRRVLGVDFAGYIYDCDFNLALDIKVKGYENIHFWDIDFDNFKPKISFDSHCYACTVNSGSSCHGEVIKDENFDEKQNAKEYYGDILNTNDDLKTTACCTLDKIPQRVKDTLPYIMDEIKDKYYGCGSPMPLVLEGQTMLDLGCGSGRDVYILSKLVGQNGFVHGIDMTANQINIAKKYQKDQTKRFDFKDINTAFIHDYIENIDKHFKPNSIDIITSNCVINLLQDKQDILKKVFNLLKDGGEFYFSDVYASRRLPKHIKEHKVLHGECLGGALYTNDFLRYARQAGFVEPRVVSTKEIEITDKSLVNIVGKTKFYSITYRLWKISDLDTVCEDYGQRATYLGGIEHSELEFQLDENHLFEIDRAEHICKNTADMLSKTRYKKYFKITGGTDIHFGQFKSCATLATTEQNDTTKEVSDTSCGC
;
A
#
# COMPACT_ATOMS: atom_id res chain seq x y z
N MET A 1 -0.40 9.40 -29.68
CA MET A 1 0.66 9.34 -28.65
C MET A 1 1.85 8.51 -29.15
N LYS A 2 2.65 9.03 -30.10
CA LYS A 2 3.85 8.33 -30.60
C LYS A 2 5.16 8.73 -29.88
N ASN A 3 5.11 9.63 -28.88
CA ASN A 3 6.29 10.41 -28.49
C ASN A 3 6.83 10.17 -27.06
N PHE A 4 6.09 9.53 -26.14
CA PHE A 4 6.48 9.49 -24.71
C PHE A 4 7.89 8.91 -24.45
N TRP A 5 8.25 7.82 -25.14
CA TRP A 5 9.55 7.17 -24.99
C TRP A 5 10.63 7.73 -25.91
N GLN A 6 10.24 8.32 -27.05
CA GLN A 6 11.19 8.79 -28.07
C GLN A 6 11.91 10.08 -27.65
N ASP A 7 11.30 10.87 -26.77
CA ASP A 7 11.88 12.14 -26.29
C ASP A 7 12.82 11.96 -25.08
N ARG A 8 12.90 10.74 -24.52
CA ARG A 8 13.73 10.47 -23.34
C ARG A 8 15.17 10.19 -23.76
N THR A 9 16.10 10.95 -23.18
CA THR A 9 17.54 10.71 -23.33
C THR A 9 18.12 10.19 -22.02
N ILE A 10 18.10 8.86 -21.85
CA ILE A 10 18.75 8.19 -20.73
C ILE A 10 19.98 7.46 -21.25
N LEU A 11 21.11 7.65 -20.58
CA LEU A 11 22.37 6.97 -20.88
C LEU A 11 22.51 5.69 -20.05
N LYS A 12 23.22 4.72 -20.60
CA LYS A 12 23.66 3.54 -19.86
C LYS A 12 24.70 3.95 -18.81
N ASP A 13 24.62 3.39 -17.61
CA ASP A 13 25.64 3.57 -16.57
C ASP A 13 26.82 2.61 -16.82
N LYS A 14 27.84 2.64 -15.94
CA LYS A 14 28.81 1.55 -15.90
C LYS A 14 28.04 0.28 -15.56
N PHE A 15 27.94 -0.62 -16.53
CA PHE A 15 27.25 -1.89 -16.38
C PHE A 15 28.19 -2.90 -15.70
N ASP A 16 27.62 -3.71 -14.83
CA ASP A 16 28.31 -4.69 -13.99
C ASP A 16 27.80 -6.12 -14.23
N LEU A 17 26.86 -6.27 -15.17
CA LEU A 17 26.30 -7.55 -15.57
C LEU A 17 26.21 -7.67 -17.10
N ILE A 18 26.81 -8.73 -17.65
CA ILE A 18 26.58 -9.16 -19.04
C ILE A 18 25.59 -10.31 -19.02
N GLN A 19 24.52 -10.17 -19.80
CA GLN A 19 23.49 -11.19 -19.95
C GLN A 19 23.59 -11.84 -21.33
N ILE A 20 23.99 -13.11 -21.37
CA ILE A 20 24.19 -13.88 -22.59
C ILE A 20 22.93 -14.71 -22.87
N ASN A 21 22.23 -14.38 -23.95
CA ASN A 21 21.14 -15.20 -24.47
C ASN A 21 21.71 -16.23 -25.44
N ILE A 22 21.82 -17.48 -25.00
CA ILE A 22 22.53 -18.53 -25.74
C ILE A 22 21.68 -19.17 -26.87
N GLY A 23 20.39 -18.80 -26.94
CA GLY A 23 19.51 -19.22 -28.01
C GLY A 23 18.03 -19.26 -27.65
N ASN A 24 17.25 -20.02 -28.41
CA ASN A 24 15.81 -20.17 -28.20
C ASN A 24 15.32 -21.63 -28.16
N LEU A 25 16.21 -22.59 -27.90
CA LEU A 25 15.84 -23.96 -27.54
C LEU A 25 15.24 -24.00 -26.14
N CYS A 26 14.14 -24.74 -25.99
CA CYS A 26 13.49 -24.97 -24.70
C CYS A 26 12.66 -26.26 -24.76
N ASN A 27 12.66 -27.06 -23.70
CA ASN A 27 11.83 -28.26 -23.62
C ASN A 27 10.33 -27.98 -23.40
N GLN A 28 9.93 -26.71 -23.28
CA GLN A 28 8.55 -26.28 -23.03
C GLN A 28 8.07 -25.24 -24.05
N THR A 29 6.74 -25.07 -24.16
CA THR A 29 6.09 -24.02 -24.95
C THR A 29 5.13 -23.19 -24.09
N CYS A 30 5.67 -22.44 -23.12
CA CYS A 30 4.86 -21.65 -22.17
C CYS A 30 4.13 -20.47 -22.84
N THR A 31 2.91 -20.15 -22.41
CA THR A 31 2.08 -19.06 -22.96
C THR A 31 2.66 -17.66 -22.71
N HIS A 32 3.33 -17.45 -21.58
CA HIS A 32 3.90 -16.15 -21.15
C HIS A 32 5.32 -15.87 -21.65
N CYS A 33 5.93 -16.77 -22.43
CA CYS A 33 7.36 -16.65 -22.76
C CYS A 33 7.67 -15.43 -23.64
N HIS A 34 8.48 -14.52 -23.11
CA HIS A 34 8.92 -13.31 -23.80
C HIS A 34 10.04 -13.56 -24.82
N VAL A 35 10.85 -14.60 -24.64
CA VAL A 35 11.89 -15.01 -25.62
C VAL A 35 11.25 -15.67 -26.85
N GLY A 36 10.12 -16.35 -26.67
CA GLY A 36 9.49 -17.17 -27.71
C GLY A 36 10.21 -18.50 -27.95
N ALA A 37 10.93 -19.02 -26.96
CA ALA A 37 11.66 -20.28 -27.06
C ALA A 37 10.74 -21.50 -27.23
N ILE A 38 11.20 -22.51 -27.97
CA ILE A 38 10.46 -23.73 -28.34
C ILE A 38 11.41 -24.94 -28.47
N PRO A 39 10.90 -26.19 -28.48
CA PRO A 39 11.74 -27.39 -28.63
C PRO A 39 12.54 -27.46 -29.93
N LYS A 40 12.04 -26.83 -30.99
CA LYS A 40 12.69 -26.76 -32.31
C LYS A 40 13.30 -25.37 -32.59
N GLY A 41 13.80 -24.70 -31.56
CA GLY A 41 14.43 -23.39 -31.70
C GLY A 41 15.65 -23.44 -32.62
N GLU A 42 15.69 -22.58 -33.64
CA GLU A 42 16.74 -22.57 -34.67
C GLU A 42 17.86 -21.55 -34.39
N LYS A 43 17.62 -20.60 -33.47
CA LYS A 43 18.58 -19.54 -33.14
C LYS A 43 19.41 -20.00 -31.94
N ASN A 44 20.51 -20.69 -32.20
CA ASN A 44 21.41 -21.20 -31.16
C ASN A 44 22.83 -20.70 -31.39
N MET A 45 23.48 -20.32 -30.31
CA MET A 45 24.85 -19.82 -30.37
C MET A 45 25.80 -20.95 -30.76
N ASP A 46 26.56 -20.72 -31.83
CA ASP A 46 27.58 -21.66 -32.30
C ASP A 46 28.88 -21.54 -31.48
N ARG A 47 29.78 -22.50 -31.71
CA ARG A 47 31.05 -22.58 -30.98
C ARG A 47 31.98 -21.40 -31.25
N GLN A 48 32.04 -20.90 -32.48
CA GLN A 48 32.96 -19.81 -32.85
C GLN A 48 32.54 -18.50 -32.17
N THR A 49 31.24 -18.20 -32.20
CA THR A 49 30.63 -17.07 -31.53
C THR A 49 30.82 -17.17 -30.01
N SER A 50 30.62 -18.37 -29.45
CA SER A 50 30.83 -18.63 -28.02
C SER A 50 32.27 -18.29 -27.59
N ILE A 51 33.28 -18.75 -28.34
CA ILE A 51 34.70 -18.49 -28.06
C ILE A 51 34.98 -16.99 -28.08
N LYS A 52 34.53 -16.28 -29.12
CA LYS A 52 34.74 -14.81 -29.24
C LYS A 52 34.13 -14.04 -28.08
N ILE A 53 32.92 -14.43 -27.63
CA ILE A 53 32.27 -13.81 -26.48
C ILE A 53 33.05 -14.08 -25.19
N ILE A 54 33.49 -15.31 -24.96
CA ILE A 54 34.30 -15.69 -23.79
C ILE A 54 35.61 -14.88 -23.77
N ASP A 55 36.33 -14.84 -24.88
CA ASP A 55 37.61 -14.14 -24.97
C ASP A 55 37.47 -12.65 -24.73
N LYS A 56 36.39 -12.03 -25.22
CA LYS A 56 36.09 -10.63 -24.92
C LYS A 56 35.76 -10.43 -23.44
N ILE A 57 34.90 -11.26 -22.84
CA ILE A 57 34.54 -11.15 -21.42
C ILE A 57 35.75 -11.28 -20.50
N LYS A 58 36.71 -12.15 -20.84
CA LYS A 58 37.97 -12.31 -20.11
C LYS A 58 38.80 -11.01 -20.04
N GLN A 59 38.62 -10.10 -21.00
CA GLN A 59 39.30 -8.81 -21.06
C GLN A 59 38.56 -7.68 -20.34
N LEU A 60 37.30 -7.90 -19.91
CA LEU A 60 36.47 -6.87 -19.30
C LEU A 60 36.49 -6.94 -17.76
N ASP A 61 36.52 -5.76 -17.15
CA ASP A 61 36.32 -5.52 -15.71
C ASP A 61 34.83 -5.62 -15.32
N ILE A 62 34.27 -6.82 -15.50
CA ILE A 62 32.87 -7.15 -15.20
C ILE A 62 32.85 -8.47 -14.46
N ASP A 63 32.20 -8.49 -13.30
CA ASP A 63 32.22 -9.65 -12.41
C ASP A 63 31.12 -10.66 -12.73
N THR A 64 29.93 -10.21 -13.14
CA THR A 64 28.75 -11.10 -13.21
C THR A 64 28.33 -11.40 -14.65
N ILE A 65 28.26 -12.70 -14.98
CA ILE A 65 27.78 -13.20 -16.27
C ILE A 65 26.51 -14.02 -16.04
N GLU A 66 25.42 -13.60 -16.67
CA GLU A 66 24.11 -14.23 -16.54
C GLU A 66 23.68 -14.90 -17.85
N PHE A 67 23.25 -16.16 -17.79
CA PHE A 67 22.81 -16.92 -18.95
C PHE A 67 21.30 -17.02 -19.05
N THR A 68 20.78 -16.72 -20.24
CA THR A 68 19.36 -16.80 -20.62
C THR A 68 19.22 -17.51 -21.98
N GLY A 69 18.00 -17.52 -22.54
CA GLY A 69 17.75 -18.10 -23.86
C GLY A 69 17.01 -19.44 -23.82
N GLY A 70 15.74 -19.40 -23.35
CA GLY A 70 14.90 -20.60 -23.23
C GLY A 70 15.38 -21.53 -22.13
N THR A 71 16.26 -22.45 -22.49
CA THR A 71 16.87 -23.45 -21.60
C THR A 71 18.36 -23.56 -21.94
N PRO A 72 19.23 -22.76 -21.28
CA PRO A 72 20.65 -22.70 -21.58
C PRO A 72 21.35 -24.08 -21.60
N GLU A 73 20.89 -25.00 -20.74
CA GLU A 73 21.38 -26.37 -20.61
C GLU A 73 21.30 -27.19 -21.91
N MET A 74 20.43 -26.81 -22.85
CA MET A 74 20.27 -27.49 -24.12
C MET A 74 21.29 -27.07 -25.19
N ASN A 75 22.05 -25.98 -24.97
CA ASN A 75 23.10 -25.55 -25.89
C ASN A 75 24.40 -26.33 -25.61
N GLU A 76 24.98 -26.92 -26.65
CA GLU A 76 26.21 -27.73 -26.57
C GLU A 76 27.44 -26.97 -26.03
N ASN A 77 27.45 -25.64 -26.15
CA ASN A 77 28.55 -24.79 -25.73
C ASN A 77 28.40 -24.28 -24.29
N PHE A 78 27.28 -24.58 -23.62
CA PHE A 78 27.00 -24.01 -22.28
C PHE A 78 28.00 -24.47 -21.21
N GLU A 79 28.41 -25.74 -21.22
CA GLU A 79 29.43 -26.24 -20.28
C GLU A 79 30.80 -25.54 -20.47
N MET A 80 31.15 -25.22 -21.73
CA MET A 80 32.37 -24.47 -22.04
C MET A 80 32.32 -23.06 -21.44
N PHE A 81 31.18 -22.38 -21.55
CA PHE A 81 30.96 -21.09 -20.91
C PHE A 81 31.16 -21.16 -19.39
N LEU A 82 30.53 -22.15 -18.74
CA LEU A 82 30.64 -22.31 -17.28
C LEU A 82 32.09 -22.55 -16.85
N SER A 83 32.79 -23.47 -17.52
CA SER A 83 34.19 -23.78 -17.20
C SER A 83 35.12 -22.58 -17.44
N GLU A 84 35.07 -21.97 -18.62
CA GLU A 84 36.05 -20.96 -19.02
C GLU A 84 35.88 -19.62 -18.29
N LEU A 85 34.64 -19.22 -18.02
CA LEU A 85 34.38 -17.98 -17.30
C LEU A 85 34.56 -18.14 -15.79
N HIS A 86 34.29 -19.32 -15.23
CA HIS A 86 34.64 -19.61 -13.85
C HIS A 86 36.16 -19.56 -13.63
N LYS A 87 36.97 -20.16 -14.53
CA LYS A 87 38.44 -20.06 -14.50
C LYS A 87 38.93 -18.61 -14.59
N ALA A 88 38.20 -17.76 -15.30
CA ALA A 88 38.47 -16.33 -15.40
C ALA A 88 37.98 -15.52 -14.19
N GLY A 89 37.54 -16.19 -13.11
CA GLY A 89 37.11 -15.55 -11.86
C GLY A 89 35.73 -14.88 -11.93
N LYS A 90 34.92 -15.18 -12.96
CA LYS A 90 33.60 -14.55 -13.14
C LYS A 90 32.54 -15.24 -12.27
N ASN A 91 31.63 -14.45 -11.72
CA ASN A 91 30.44 -14.91 -11.03
C ASN A 91 29.37 -15.32 -12.05
N LEU A 92 28.93 -16.58 -11.97
CA LEU A 92 28.04 -17.16 -12.96
C LEU A 92 26.61 -17.24 -12.43
N VAL A 93 25.65 -16.81 -13.25
CA VAL A 93 24.22 -16.87 -12.95
C VAL A 93 23.51 -17.57 -14.10
N VAL A 94 22.61 -18.52 -13.82
CA VAL A 94 21.80 -19.18 -14.85
C VAL A 94 20.31 -18.99 -14.58
N ARG A 95 19.56 -18.61 -15.62
CA ARG A 95 18.10 -18.63 -15.62
C ARG A 95 17.59 -19.92 -16.21
N THR A 96 16.79 -20.65 -15.46
CA THR A 96 16.30 -21.97 -15.86
C THR A 96 14.84 -22.19 -15.48
N SER A 97 14.13 -22.99 -16.28
CA SER A 97 12.78 -23.47 -15.98
C SER A 97 12.78 -24.65 -15.00
N LEU A 98 13.97 -25.15 -14.61
CA LEU A 98 14.24 -26.34 -13.80
C LEU A 98 13.84 -27.68 -14.42
N THR A 99 12.76 -27.76 -15.19
CA THR A 99 12.25 -29.06 -15.64
C THR A 99 13.21 -29.82 -16.55
N ILE A 100 14.09 -29.13 -17.26
CA ILE A 100 15.12 -29.76 -18.09
C ILE A 100 16.09 -30.62 -17.25
N LEU A 101 16.29 -30.26 -15.99
CA LEU A 101 17.24 -30.93 -15.10
C LEU A 101 16.71 -32.29 -14.61
N ASP A 102 15.45 -32.63 -14.90
CA ASP A 102 14.90 -33.98 -14.67
C ASP A 102 15.17 -34.93 -15.85
N ASP A 103 15.55 -34.41 -17.01
CA ASP A 103 15.98 -35.23 -18.15
C ASP A 103 17.37 -35.83 -17.87
N LYS A 104 17.51 -37.15 -18.06
CA LYS A 104 18.78 -37.87 -17.87
C LYS A 104 19.94 -37.22 -18.62
N LYS A 105 19.70 -36.70 -19.83
CA LYS A 105 20.71 -36.04 -20.66
C LYS A 105 21.28 -34.79 -20.00
N TYR A 106 20.47 -34.01 -19.28
CA TYR A 106 20.85 -32.70 -18.74
C TYR A 106 20.95 -32.65 -17.21
N SER A 107 20.55 -33.72 -16.51
CA SER A 107 20.57 -33.79 -15.04
C SER A 107 21.95 -33.57 -14.40
N HIS A 108 23.04 -33.79 -15.14
CA HIS A 108 24.42 -33.55 -14.72
C HIS A 108 24.73 -32.06 -14.47
N PHE A 109 23.94 -31.13 -15.02
CA PHE A 109 24.13 -29.69 -14.81
C PHE A 109 23.96 -29.27 -13.34
N ILE A 110 23.21 -30.00 -12.52
CA ILE A 110 23.11 -29.71 -11.07
C ILE A 110 24.49 -29.80 -10.40
N GLU A 111 25.29 -30.81 -10.75
CA GLU A 111 26.63 -30.98 -10.21
C GLU A 111 27.61 -29.97 -10.80
N LEU A 112 27.46 -29.61 -12.08
CA LEU A 112 28.26 -28.53 -12.68
C LEU A 112 27.97 -27.17 -12.04
N TYR A 113 26.69 -26.87 -11.75
CA TYR A 113 26.29 -25.65 -11.06
C TYR A 113 26.92 -25.57 -9.69
N LYS A 114 26.90 -26.68 -8.91
CA LYS A 114 27.60 -26.76 -7.64
C LYS A 114 29.11 -26.58 -7.80
N LYS A 115 29.73 -27.31 -8.73
CA LYS A 115 31.19 -27.29 -8.98
C LYS A 115 31.70 -25.88 -9.26
N TYR A 116 30.97 -25.11 -10.05
CA TYR A 116 31.35 -23.75 -10.44
C TYR A 116 30.66 -22.65 -9.62
N SER A 117 29.99 -23.02 -8.51
CA SER A 117 29.25 -22.10 -7.63
C SER A 117 28.26 -21.20 -8.38
N VAL A 118 27.59 -21.73 -9.41
CA VAL A 118 26.63 -21.02 -10.23
C VAL A 118 25.42 -20.64 -9.39
N LYS A 119 25.04 -19.37 -9.40
CA LYS A 119 23.76 -18.90 -8.85
C LYS A 119 22.63 -19.33 -9.78
N VAL A 120 21.61 -20.00 -9.23
CA VAL A 120 20.45 -20.45 -9.98
C VAL A 120 19.29 -19.48 -9.77
N ILE A 121 18.72 -18.96 -10.86
CA ILE A 121 17.47 -18.21 -10.86
C ILE A 121 16.41 -19.08 -11.54
N ALA A 122 15.54 -19.67 -10.73
CA ALA A 122 14.56 -20.63 -11.17
C ALA A 122 13.18 -19.99 -11.30
N SER A 123 12.48 -20.26 -12.39
CA SER A 123 11.14 -19.69 -12.57
C SER A 123 10.05 -20.61 -12.02
N LEU A 124 9.28 -20.11 -11.06
CA LEU A 124 8.13 -20.75 -10.43
C LEU A 124 6.98 -19.72 -10.39
N PRO A 125 6.09 -19.71 -11.40
CA PRO A 125 5.07 -18.67 -11.52
C PRO A 125 4.05 -18.63 -10.38
N SER A 126 3.84 -19.73 -9.67
CA SER A 126 2.98 -19.79 -8.48
C SER A 126 3.45 -20.90 -7.54
N VAL A 127 3.26 -20.71 -6.24
CA VAL A 127 3.36 -21.80 -5.24
C VAL A 127 2.10 -22.67 -5.19
N PHE A 128 1.13 -22.38 -6.06
CA PHE A 128 -0.05 -23.18 -6.28
C PHE A 128 0.03 -23.84 -7.67
N GLU A 129 -0.35 -25.12 -7.72
CA GLU A 129 -0.22 -25.97 -8.89
C GLU A 129 -1.06 -25.47 -10.06
N ASP A 130 -2.33 -25.13 -9.80
CA ASP A 130 -3.31 -24.74 -10.81
C ASP A 130 -2.84 -23.54 -11.64
N ASP A 131 -2.25 -22.53 -11.00
CA ASP A 131 -1.72 -21.35 -11.69
C ASP A 131 -0.45 -21.64 -12.48
N THR A 132 0.44 -22.49 -11.96
CA THR A 132 1.62 -22.92 -12.70
C THR A 132 1.22 -23.73 -13.93
N THR A 133 0.24 -24.63 -13.78
CA THR A 133 -0.30 -25.47 -14.85
C THR A 133 -0.96 -24.62 -15.94
N LYS A 134 -1.79 -23.62 -15.59
CA LYS A 134 -2.38 -22.66 -16.56
C LYS A 134 -1.32 -21.97 -17.43
N GLN A 135 -0.14 -21.67 -16.88
CA GLN A 135 0.91 -20.95 -17.62
C GLN A 135 1.90 -21.84 -18.36
N ARG A 136 2.20 -23.03 -17.82
CA ARG A 136 3.31 -23.88 -18.27
C ARG A 136 2.91 -25.25 -18.78
N GLY A 137 1.67 -25.66 -18.51
CA GLY A 137 1.13 -26.97 -18.86
C GLY A 137 1.26 -28.00 -17.73
N ASP A 138 0.59 -29.12 -17.94
CA ASP A 138 0.45 -30.20 -16.96
C ASP A 138 1.81 -30.84 -16.59
N GLY A 139 1.96 -31.23 -15.32
CA GLY A 139 3.15 -31.93 -14.80
C GLY A 139 4.40 -31.05 -14.59
N VAL A 140 4.38 -29.78 -15.03
CA VAL A 140 5.50 -28.85 -14.84
C VAL A 140 5.69 -28.50 -13.36
N TYR A 141 4.60 -28.30 -12.62
CA TYR A 141 4.66 -27.95 -11.20
C TYR A 141 5.37 -29.04 -10.39
N ASP A 142 4.94 -30.30 -10.51
CA ASP A 142 5.54 -31.44 -9.80
C ASP A 142 7.02 -31.61 -10.12
N THR A 143 7.38 -31.53 -11.40
CA THR A 143 8.77 -31.61 -11.84
C THR A 143 9.60 -30.48 -11.23
N THR A 144 9.05 -29.26 -11.18
CA THR A 144 9.71 -28.10 -10.58
C THR A 144 9.95 -28.30 -9.09
N ILE A 145 8.95 -28.74 -8.33
CA ILE A 145 9.07 -29.03 -6.89
C ILE A 145 10.10 -30.14 -6.64
N LYS A 146 10.09 -31.21 -7.45
CA LYS A 146 11.08 -32.30 -7.38
C LYS A 146 12.52 -31.80 -7.56
N ILE A 147 12.76 -30.97 -8.58
CA ILE A 147 14.10 -30.42 -8.84
C ILE A 147 14.51 -29.39 -7.77
N LEU A 148 13.59 -28.58 -7.25
CA LEU A 148 13.87 -27.67 -6.13
C LEU A 148 14.34 -28.41 -4.88
N LYS A 149 13.71 -29.54 -4.53
CA LYS A 149 14.17 -30.42 -3.44
C LYS A 149 15.59 -30.92 -3.69
N LYS A 150 15.86 -31.45 -4.89
CA LYS A 150 17.19 -31.93 -5.28
C LYS A 150 18.26 -30.83 -5.19
N LEU A 151 17.93 -29.60 -5.61
CA LEU A 151 18.82 -28.45 -5.46
C LEU A 151 19.08 -28.13 -3.98
N ASN A 152 18.04 -28.13 -3.14
CA ASN A 152 18.17 -27.94 -1.68
C ASN A 152 19.05 -28.98 -1.01
N ASP A 153 18.90 -30.26 -1.37
CA ASP A 153 19.75 -31.35 -0.88
C ASP A 153 21.22 -31.19 -1.31
N THR A 154 21.43 -30.51 -2.44
CA THR A 154 22.75 -30.18 -2.98
C THR A 154 23.37 -28.93 -2.31
N GLY A 155 22.59 -28.18 -1.52
CA GLY A 155 23.01 -27.02 -0.72
C GLY A 155 22.44 -25.68 -1.18
N TYR A 156 21.70 -25.64 -2.30
CA TYR A 156 21.10 -24.40 -2.81
C TYR A 156 20.01 -23.88 -1.87
N GLY A 157 20.03 -22.58 -1.56
CA GLY A 157 19.04 -21.98 -0.66
C GLY A 157 19.21 -22.33 0.82
N LYS A 158 20.12 -23.26 1.16
CA LYS A 158 20.43 -23.69 2.54
C LYS A 158 21.86 -23.33 2.98
N SER A 159 22.89 -23.68 2.20
CA SER A 159 24.30 -23.65 2.63
C SER A 159 25.24 -23.05 1.59
N GLY A 160 25.28 -21.72 1.51
CA GLY A 160 26.23 -20.94 0.68
C GLY A 160 25.84 -20.78 -0.79
N LEU A 161 25.31 -21.83 -1.43
CA LEU A 161 24.86 -21.79 -2.83
C LEU A 161 23.54 -21.03 -2.99
N LYS A 162 23.46 -20.18 -4.01
CA LYS A 162 22.37 -19.21 -4.20
C LYS A 162 21.30 -19.73 -5.15
N LEU A 163 20.06 -19.80 -4.66
CA LEU A 163 18.85 -20.13 -5.42
C LEU A 163 17.84 -19.02 -5.23
N ASP A 164 17.49 -18.33 -6.31
CA ASP A 164 16.40 -17.37 -6.33
C ASP A 164 15.24 -17.93 -7.14
N LEU A 165 14.02 -17.51 -6.81
CA LEU A 165 12.80 -17.87 -7.52
C LEU A 165 12.27 -16.66 -8.30
N VAL A 166 11.50 -16.92 -9.35
CA VAL A 166 10.86 -15.87 -10.17
C VAL A 166 9.36 -16.10 -10.24
N TYR A 167 8.60 -15.09 -9.80
CA TYR A 167 7.14 -15.02 -9.88
C TYR A 167 6.69 -14.23 -11.12
N ASN A 168 5.66 -14.75 -11.80
CA ASN A 168 4.98 -14.08 -12.90
C ASN A 168 3.46 -14.30 -12.75
N PRO A 169 2.63 -13.23 -12.74
CA PRO A 169 1.19 -13.36 -12.55
C PRO A 169 0.52 -14.09 -13.72
N VAL A 170 -0.62 -14.75 -13.47
CA VAL A 170 -1.44 -15.34 -14.54
C VAL A 170 -2.30 -14.23 -15.15
N GLY A 171 -2.29 -14.08 -16.48
CA GLY A 171 -3.17 -13.12 -17.17
C GLY A 171 -2.70 -11.66 -17.10
N THR A 172 -3.66 -10.73 -17.01
CA THR A 172 -3.47 -9.27 -17.15
C THR A 172 -3.22 -8.54 -15.82
N TYR A 173 -3.09 -9.26 -14.71
CA TYR A 173 -2.87 -8.65 -13.40
C TYR A 173 -1.41 -8.23 -13.20
N LEU A 174 -1.22 -7.19 -12.39
CA LEU A 174 0.10 -6.80 -11.92
C LEU A 174 0.48 -7.62 -10.69
N PRO A 175 1.76 -7.95 -10.49
CA PRO A 175 2.21 -8.65 -9.30
C PRO A 175 1.99 -7.78 -8.05
N ALA A 176 1.69 -8.44 -6.91
CA ALA A 176 1.75 -7.81 -5.60
C ALA A 176 3.21 -7.44 -5.23
N PRO A 177 3.45 -6.59 -4.21
CA PRO A 177 4.80 -6.20 -3.81
C PRO A 177 5.73 -7.39 -3.54
N GLN A 178 6.99 -7.28 -3.96
CA GLN A 178 7.93 -8.41 -3.96
C GLN A 178 8.18 -8.97 -2.56
N ASN A 179 8.29 -8.11 -1.55
CA ASN A 179 8.51 -8.52 -0.17
C ASN A 179 7.35 -9.38 0.37
N VAL A 180 6.10 -9.02 0.04
CA VAL A 180 4.91 -9.78 0.47
C VAL A 180 4.90 -11.16 -0.18
N LEU A 181 5.08 -11.21 -1.50
CA LEU A 181 5.11 -12.48 -2.23
C LEU A 181 6.30 -13.35 -1.82
N GLN A 182 7.46 -12.76 -1.53
CA GLN A 182 8.63 -13.50 -1.08
C GLN A 182 8.37 -14.24 0.23
N GLU A 183 7.79 -13.56 1.22
CA GLU A 183 7.47 -14.18 2.51
C GLU A 183 6.39 -15.26 2.36
N GLN A 184 5.38 -15.03 1.52
CA GLN A 184 4.39 -16.05 1.17
C GLN A 184 5.04 -17.29 0.54
N TYR A 185 5.93 -17.09 -0.44
CA TYR A 185 6.65 -18.18 -1.10
C TYR A 185 7.52 -18.95 -0.12
N LYS A 186 8.28 -18.25 0.73
CA LYS A 186 9.13 -18.88 1.76
C LYS A 186 8.30 -19.72 2.71
N THR A 187 7.18 -19.19 3.20
CA THR A 187 6.29 -19.88 4.14
C THR A 187 5.72 -21.14 3.50
N ILE A 188 5.06 -21.02 2.35
CA ILE A 188 4.34 -22.13 1.73
C ILE A 188 5.30 -23.24 1.26
N LEU A 189 6.41 -22.88 0.62
CA LEU A 189 7.39 -23.86 0.15
C LEU A 189 8.10 -24.57 1.30
N LYS A 190 8.35 -23.88 2.42
CA LYS A 190 8.93 -24.47 3.61
C LYS A 190 7.95 -25.43 4.29
N GLU A 191 6.72 -25.01 4.53
CA GLU A 191 5.71 -25.82 5.23
C GLU A 191 5.27 -27.05 4.43
N LYS A 192 5.00 -26.90 3.12
CA LYS A 192 4.48 -28.00 2.30
C LYS A 192 5.56 -28.95 1.81
N PHE A 193 6.77 -28.46 1.57
CA PHE A 193 7.78 -29.21 0.81
C PHE A 193 9.18 -29.21 1.43
N ASP A 194 9.41 -28.52 2.57
CA ASP A 194 10.74 -28.27 3.16
C ASP A 194 11.75 -27.62 2.20
N ILE A 195 11.25 -26.80 1.26
CA ILE A 195 12.09 -26.09 0.29
C ILE A 195 12.44 -24.69 0.83
N SER A 196 13.70 -24.30 0.69
CA SER A 196 14.25 -22.99 1.04
C SER A 196 14.93 -22.35 -0.16
N PHE A 197 14.87 -21.02 -0.28
CA PHE A 197 15.49 -20.23 -1.34
C PHE A 197 15.91 -18.86 -0.79
N ASN A 198 16.76 -18.13 -1.51
CA ASN A 198 17.38 -16.90 -1.05
C ASN A 198 16.48 -15.68 -1.27
N SER A 199 16.04 -15.43 -2.51
CA SER A 199 15.16 -14.31 -2.83
C SER A 199 14.13 -14.62 -3.93
N LEU A 200 13.05 -13.84 -3.97
CA LEU A 200 12.02 -13.89 -5.02
C LEU A 200 12.14 -12.65 -5.90
N ALA A 201 12.16 -12.82 -7.21
CA ALA A 201 12.02 -11.74 -8.19
C ALA A 201 10.59 -11.73 -8.73
N THR A 202 9.86 -10.63 -8.56
CA THR A 202 8.52 -10.45 -9.14
C THR A 202 8.62 -9.77 -10.50
N ILE A 203 8.01 -10.39 -11.52
CA ILE A 203 8.04 -9.89 -12.89
C ILE A 203 6.63 -9.58 -13.39
N VAL A 204 6.45 -8.39 -13.96
CA VAL A 204 5.27 -8.01 -14.73
C VAL A 204 5.31 -8.68 -16.10
N ASN A 205 4.19 -9.26 -16.54
CA ASN A 205 4.13 -9.88 -17.87
C ASN A 205 4.37 -8.85 -18.98
N MET A 206 5.44 -9.02 -19.74
CA MET A 206 5.80 -8.11 -20.82
C MET A 206 4.84 -8.29 -22.00
N PRO A 207 4.18 -7.23 -22.52
CA PRO A 207 3.23 -7.32 -23.64
C PRO A 207 3.95 -7.52 -24.99
N ILE A 208 4.81 -8.53 -25.08
CA ILE A 208 5.63 -8.91 -26.24
C ILE A 208 5.48 -10.41 -26.55
N LYS A 209 5.90 -10.81 -27.75
CA LYS A 209 5.85 -12.21 -28.25
C LYS A 209 4.55 -12.95 -27.90
N ARG A 210 4.63 -14.11 -27.23
CA ARG A 210 3.49 -15.02 -27.02
C ARG A 210 2.41 -14.39 -26.14
N PHE A 211 2.79 -13.68 -25.09
CA PHE A 211 1.82 -12.98 -24.25
C PHE A 211 1.09 -11.88 -25.02
N LYS A 212 1.78 -11.11 -25.87
CA LYS A 212 1.12 -10.14 -26.76
C LYS A 212 0.13 -10.80 -27.72
N MET A 213 0.48 -11.95 -28.28
CA MET A 213 -0.40 -12.70 -29.19
C MET A 213 -1.64 -13.20 -28.46
N ASP A 214 -1.49 -13.68 -27.23
CA ASP A 214 -2.59 -14.12 -26.38
C ASP A 214 -3.52 -12.97 -26.01
N LEU A 215 -2.97 -11.83 -25.57
CA LEU A 215 -3.74 -10.61 -25.31
C LEU A 215 -4.51 -10.11 -26.54
N LYS A 216 -3.94 -10.25 -27.75
CA LYS A 216 -4.65 -9.90 -28.99
C LYS A 216 -5.81 -10.86 -29.25
N LYS A 217 -5.58 -12.17 -29.10
CA LYS A 217 -6.59 -13.21 -29.30
C LYS A 217 -7.79 -13.01 -28.36
N GLN A 218 -7.53 -12.55 -27.14
CA GLN A 218 -8.55 -12.30 -26.11
C GLN A 218 -9.16 -10.88 -26.19
N GLY A 219 -8.69 -10.00 -27.08
CA GLY A 219 -9.14 -8.61 -27.15
C GLY A 219 -8.66 -7.69 -26.02
N LEU A 220 -7.77 -8.17 -25.13
CA LEU A 220 -7.33 -7.50 -23.90
C LEU A 220 -6.09 -6.62 -24.07
N LEU A 221 -5.42 -6.64 -25.24
CA LEU A 221 -4.14 -5.92 -25.42
C LEU A 221 -4.25 -4.42 -25.13
N LYS A 222 -5.35 -3.79 -25.54
CA LYS A 222 -5.56 -2.34 -25.35
C LYS A 222 -5.69 -2.01 -23.87
N ASP A 223 -6.51 -2.78 -23.15
CA ASP A 223 -6.78 -2.55 -21.73
C ASP A 223 -5.54 -2.80 -20.89
N TYR A 224 -4.85 -3.91 -21.12
CA TYR A 224 -3.57 -4.18 -20.44
C TYR A 224 -2.53 -3.08 -20.69
N THR A 225 -2.40 -2.62 -21.93
CA THR A 225 -1.50 -1.51 -22.26
C THR A 225 -1.90 -0.21 -21.56
N ASN A 226 -3.19 0.06 -21.40
CA ASN A 226 -3.67 1.23 -20.67
C ASN A 226 -3.36 1.12 -19.17
N THR A 227 -3.53 -0.06 -18.56
CA THR A 227 -3.16 -0.32 -17.17
C THR A 227 -1.68 -0.05 -16.91
N LEU A 228 -0.79 -0.53 -17.79
CA LEU A 228 0.64 -0.28 -17.68
C LEU A 228 0.98 1.22 -17.77
N LYS A 229 0.28 1.95 -18.64
CA LYS A 229 0.48 3.39 -18.82
C LYS A 229 -0.03 4.21 -17.64
N SER A 230 -1.23 3.91 -17.15
CA SER A 230 -1.87 4.66 -16.05
C SER A 230 -1.09 4.53 -14.74
N LYS A 231 -0.33 3.44 -14.60
CA LYS A 231 0.49 3.11 -13.42
C LYS A 231 1.98 3.33 -13.65
N TYR A 232 2.35 4.10 -14.67
CA TYR A 232 3.72 4.50 -14.92
C TYR A 232 4.32 5.30 -13.73
N ASN A 233 5.52 4.92 -13.31
CA ASN A 233 6.26 5.58 -12.24
C ASN A 233 7.64 6.05 -12.75
N GLU A 234 7.83 7.37 -12.79
CA GLU A 234 9.06 8.03 -13.22
C GLU A 234 10.28 7.62 -12.37
N ASN A 235 10.10 7.39 -11.06
CA ASN A 235 11.17 7.09 -10.12
C ASN A 235 11.87 5.76 -10.42
N THR A 236 11.23 4.89 -11.20
CA THR A 236 11.80 3.60 -11.59
C THR A 236 12.94 3.75 -12.61
N LEU A 237 12.97 4.84 -13.38
CA LEU A 237 13.89 5.02 -14.50
C LEU A 237 15.36 5.05 -14.10
N CYS A 238 15.69 5.44 -12.88
CA CYS A 238 17.06 5.40 -12.37
C CYS A 238 17.54 3.97 -12.07
N ASN A 239 16.61 3.02 -11.91
CA ASN A 239 16.89 1.67 -11.45
C ASN A 239 16.51 0.57 -12.46
N ILE A 240 15.99 0.93 -13.64
CA ILE A 240 15.69 -0.06 -14.69
C ILE A 240 16.95 -0.82 -15.10
N MET A 241 16.79 -2.13 -15.33
CA MET A 241 17.91 -3.02 -15.67
C MET A 241 18.71 -2.55 -16.90
N CYS A 242 18.06 -1.87 -17.86
CA CYS A 242 18.69 -1.37 -19.07
C CYS A 242 19.88 -0.44 -18.82
N ARG A 243 19.97 0.17 -17.63
CA ARG A 243 21.09 1.03 -17.25
C ARG A 243 22.37 0.26 -16.90
N ARG A 244 22.24 -0.95 -16.37
CA ARG A 244 23.35 -1.71 -15.76
C ARG A 244 23.56 -3.11 -16.35
N VAL A 245 22.68 -3.55 -17.24
CA VAL A 245 22.77 -4.83 -17.94
C VAL A 245 23.14 -4.59 -19.40
N LEU A 246 24.07 -5.38 -19.94
CA LEU A 246 24.31 -5.47 -21.37
C LEU A 246 23.94 -6.86 -21.87
N GLY A 247 22.91 -6.96 -22.71
CA GLY A 247 22.49 -8.20 -23.34
C GLY A 247 23.34 -8.53 -24.57
N VAL A 248 23.69 -9.80 -24.76
CA VAL A 248 24.39 -10.31 -25.95
C VAL A 248 23.57 -11.49 -26.50
N ASP A 249 23.24 -11.46 -27.78
CA ASP A 249 22.48 -12.55 -28.41
C ASP A 249 23.36 -13.69 -28.95
N PHE A 250 22.70 -14.71 -29.47
CA PHE A 250 23.31 -15.90 -30.06
C PHE A 250 24.23 -15.64 -31.26
N ALA A 251 24.16 -14.45 -31.87
CA ALA A 251 24.99 -14.03 -33.00
C ALA A 251 26.04 -12.96 -32.60
N GLY A 252 26.11 -12.59 -31.32
CA GLY A 252 27.07 -11.62 -30.79
C GLY A 252 26.66 -10.16 -30.93
N TYR A 253 25.40 -9.85 -31.24
CA TYR A 253 24.88 -8.48 -31.22
C TYR A 253 24.45 -8.06 -29.81
N ILE A 254 24.50 -6.75 -29.54
CA ILE A 254 24.24 -6.21 -28.21
C ILE A 254 22.88 -5.51 -28.08
N TYR A 255 22.30 -5.63 -26.88
CA TYR A 255 20.97 -5.13 -26.51
C TYR A 255 21.02 -4.48 -25.12
N ASP A 256 20.14 -3.50 -24.88
CA ASP A 256 20.07 -2.86 -23.56
C ASP A 256 19.54 -3.79 -22.48
N CYS A 257 18.68 -4.76 -22.84
CA CYS A 257 18.10 -5.76 -21.94
C CYS A 257 17.51 -6.94 -22.73
N ASP A 258 17.13 -8.02 -22.03
CA ASP A 258 16.51 -9.22 -22.62
C ASP A 258 15.19 -8.92 -23.37
N PHE A 259 14.43 -7.90 -22.94
CA PHE A 259 13.17 -7.54 -23.61
C PHE A 259 13.41 -6.81 -24.94
N ASN A 260 14.44 -5.96 -25.00
CA ASN A 260 14.90 -5.36 -26.23
C ASN A 260 15.45 -6.43 -27.18
N LEU A 261 16.22 -7.39 -26.66
CA LEU A 261 16.68 -8.56 -27.41
C LEU A 261 15.51 -9.35 -28.00
N ALA A 262 14.50 -9.66 -27.19
CA ALA A 262 13.31 -10.34 -27.67
C ALA A 262 12.63 -9.59 -28.84
N LEU A 263 12.62 -8.26 -28.82
CA LEU A 263 12.06 -7.42 -29.87
C LEU A 263 13.02 -7.09 -31.03
N ASP A 264 14.27 -7.56 -30.98
CA ASP A 264 15.35 -7.19 -31.90
C ASP A 264 15.65 -5.67 -31.94
N ILE A 265 15.53 -5.00 -30.80
CA ILE A 265 15.86 -3.58 -30.61
C ILE A 265 17.30 -3.47 -30.12
N LYS A 266 18.26 -3.46 -31.04
CA LYS A 266 19.70 -3.37 -30.73
C LYS A 266 20.07 -2.05 -30.04
N VAL A 267 21.24 -2.03 -29.40
CA VAL A 267 21.78 -0.79 -28.80
C VAL A 267 22.00 0.26 -29.88
N LYS A 268 21.47 1.46 -29.64
CA LYS A 268 21.52 2.55 -30.61
C LYS A 268 22.95 3.00 -30.91
N GLY A 269 23.33 3.04 -32.18
CA GLY A 269 24.68 3.37 -32.66
C GLY A 269 25.64 2.17 -32.72
N TYR A 270 25.20 0.98 -32.32
CA TYR A 270 25.99 -0.25 -32.33
C TYR A 270 25.25 -1.39 -33.06
N GLU A 271 24.26 -1.06 -33.89
CA GLU A 271 23.33 -2.03 -34.50
C GLU A 271 24.04 -3.05 -35.41
N ASN A 272 25.19 -2.69 -35.97
CA ASN A 272 25.99 -3.52 -36.88
C ASN A 272 27.37 -3.87 -36.29
N ILE A 273 27.57 -3.69 -34.99
CA ILE A 273 28.86 -3.95 -34.32
C ILE A 273 28.68 -5.16 -33.40
N HIS A 274 29.56 -6.15 -33.55
CA HIS A 274 29.56 -7.31 -32.67
C HIS A 274 30.22 -6.99 -31.33
N PHE A 275 29.77 -7.68 -30.28
CA PHE A 275 30.22 -7.52 -28.89
C PHE A 275 31.75 -7.52 -28.73
N TRP A 276 32.47 -8.37 -29.47
CA TRP A 276 33.93 -8.47 -29.39
C TRP A 276 34.67 -7.29 -30.04
N ASP A 277 34.04 -6.60 -31.01
CA ASP A 277 34.61 -5.46 -31.73
C ASP A 277 34.34 -4.11 -31.05
N ILE A 278 33.59 -4.10 -29.94
CA ILE A 278 33.26 -2.87 -29.19
C ILE A 278 34.44 -2.39 -28.35
N ASP A 279 34.72 -1.08 -28.46
CA ASP A 279 35.55 -0.34 -27.50
C ASP A 279 34.71 0.03 -26.27
N PHE A 280 34.90 -0.72 -25.19
CA PHE A 280 34.16 -0.52 -23.94
C PHE A 280 34.65 0.68 -23.12
N ASP A 281 35.86 1.21 -23.39
CA ASP A 281 36.38 2.39 -22.68
C ASP A 281 35.57 3.64 -23.05
N ASN A 282 35.00 3.67 -24.26
CA ASN A 282 34.18 4.77 -24.77
C ASN A 282 32.68 4.41 -24.92
N PHE A 283 32.24 3.29 -24.32
CA PHE A 283 30.89 2.78 -24.49
C PHE A 283 29.87 3.45 -23.58
N LYS A 284 29.21 4.51 -24.08
CA LYS A 284 28.14 5.26 -23.37
C LYS A 284 26.88 5.44 -24.24
N PRO A 285 26.23 4.34 -24.67
CA PRO A 285 25.07 4.45 -25.54
C PRO A 285 23.85 5.05 -24.82
N LYS A 286 22.95 5.63 -25.62
CA LYS A 286 21.59 5.96 -25.19
C LYS A 286 20.77 4.67 -25.13
N ILE A 287 19.97 4.52 -24.08
CA ILE A 287 19.06 3.38 -23.93
C ILE A 287 17.94 3.47 -24.97
N SER A 288 17.68 2.36 -25.66
CA SER A 288 16.58 2.22 -26.59
C SER A 288 15.27 1.88 -25.84
N PHE A 289 14.29 2.79 -25.89
CA PHE A 289 12.96 2.61 -25.27
C PHE A 289 11.87 2.33 -26.31
N ASP A 290 10.87 1.54 -25.92
CA ASP A 290 9.62 1.33 -26.68
C ASP A 290 8.46 1.03 -25.71
N SER A 291 7.26 0.78 -26.22
CA SER A 291 6.02 0.59 -25.49
C SER A 291 6.06 -0.52 -24.42
N HIS A 292 6.89 -1.56 -24.55
CA HIS A 292 7.05 -2.57 -23.51
C HIS A 292 7.70 -2.02 -22.25
N CYS A 293 8.46 -0.92 -22.33
CA CYS A 293 9.15 -0.33 -21.19
C CYS A 293 8.18 0.11 -20.08
N TYR A 294 6.90 0.37 -20.40
CA TYR A 294 5.88 0.63 -19.38
C TYR A 294 5.76 -0.52 -18.37
N ALA A 295 5.93 -1.78 -18.78
CA ALA A 295 5.90 -2.92 -17.86
C ALA A 295 7.11 -2.96 -16.92
N CYS A 296 8.25 -2.39 -17.31
CA CYS A 296 9.40 -2.27 -16.42
C CYS A 296 9.29 -1.10 -15.44
N THR A 297 8.40 -0.15 -15.73
CA THR A 297 8.27 1.13 -15.00
C THR A 297 6.91 1.28 -14.32
N VAL A 298 6.12 0.21 -14.22
CA VAL A 298 4.79 0.22 -13.60
C VAL A 298 4.93 0.05 -12.09
N ASN A 299 4.21 0.84 -11.28
CA ASN A 299 4.32 0.86 -9.81
C ASN A 299 5.79 1.00 -9.36
N SER A 300 6.31 0.13 -8.50
CA SER A 300 7.73 0.10 -8.12
C SER A 300 8.70 -0.37 -9.21
N GLY A 301 8.18 -0.63 -10.40
CA GLY A 301 8.87 -1.16 -11.56
C GLY A 301 9.26 -2.63 -11.41
N SER A 302 9.63 -3.24 -12.54
CA SER A 302 9.84 -4.67 -12.64
C SER A 302 10.98 -4.96 -13.59
N SER A 303 11.82 -5.94 -13.26
CA SER A 303 12.89 -6.44 -14.11
C SER A 303 13.03 -7.94 -13.96
N CYS A 304 13.86 -8.56 -14.79
CA CYS A 304 14.25 -9.96 -14.59
C CYS A 304 14.87 -10.22 -13.19
N HIS A 305 15.35 -9.18 -12.51
CA HIS A 305 15.93 -9.23 -11.16
C HIS A 305 14.93 -8.81 -10.07
N GLY A 306 13.66 -8.63 -10.43
CA GLY A 306 12.59 -8.25 -9.51
C GLY A 306 12.25 -6.77 -9.53
N GLU A 307 11.61 -6.31 -8.46
CA GLU A 307 11.23 -4.92 -8.20
C GLU A 307 12.45 -4.00 -8.24
N VAL A 308 12.38 -2.90 -9.03
CA VAL A 308 13.56 -2.04 -9.29
C VAL A 308 13.71 -0.91 -8.28
N ILE A 309 12.60 -0.46 -7.69
CA ILE A 309 12.63 0.35 -6.48
C ILE A 309 12.55 -0.63 -5.32
N LYS A 310 13.70 -0.89 -4.68
CA LYS A 310 13.71 -1.50 -3.36
C LYS A 310 13.20 -0.44 -2.41
N ASP A 311 12.15 -0.77 -1.67
CA ASP A 311 11.50 0.07 -0.67
C ASP A 311 12.44 0.35 0.53
N GLU A 312 13.61 0.94 0.29
CA GLU A 312 14.49 1.46 1.34
C GLU A 312 14.05 2.86 1.79
N ASN A 313 13.24 3.53 0.97
CA ASN A 313 12.49 4.72 1.34
C ASN A 313 11.00 4.40 1.24
N PHE A 314 10.47 3.78 2.29
CA PHE A 314 9.04 3.59 2.46
C PHE A 314 8.32 4.93 2.29
N ASP A 315 7.69 5.13 1.13
CA ASP A 315 6.88 6.31 0.87
C ASP A 315 5.47 6.07 1.40
N GLU A 316 5.24 6.57 2.61
CA GLU A 316 3.95 6.51 3.32
C GLU A 316 2.78 6.93 2.40
N LYS A 317 3.00 7.94 1.53
CA LYS A 317 1.98 8.49 0.64
C LYS A 317 1.67 7.55 -0.52
N GLN A 318 2.70 6.99 -1.15
CA GLN A 318 2.52 6.07 -2.26
C GLN A 318 1.90 4.75 -1.79
N ASN A 319 2.34 4.21 -0.64
CA ASN A 319 1.75 2.99 -0.07
C ASN A 319 0.29 3.22 0.33
N ALA A 320 -0.08 4.35 0.94
CA ALA A 320 -1.47 4.67 1.24
C ALA A 320 -2.32 4.77 -0.04
N LYS A 321 -1.82 5.46 -1.06
CA LYS A 321 -2.50 5.61 -2.35
C LYS A 321 -2.70 4.27 -3.08
N GLU A 322 -1.70 3.40 -3.09
CA GLU A 322 -1.80 2.07 -3.68
C GLU A 322 -2.70 1.14 -2.85
N TYR A 323 -2.60 1.18 -1.52
CA TYR A 323 -3.38 0.31 -0.65
C TYR A 323 -4.89 0.59 -0.74
N TYR A 324 -5.29 1.86 -0.62
CA TYR A 324 -6.70 2.27 -0.67
C TYR A 324 -7.23 2.50 -2.09
N GLY A 325 -6.35 2.69 -3.08
CA GLY A 325 -6.72 2.93 -4.47
C GLY A 325 -6.71 1.68 -5.36
N ASP A 326 -5.84 0.70 -5.09
CA ASP A 326 -5.56 -0.43 -5.98
C ASP A 326 -5.59 -1.82 -5.31
N ILE A 327 -5.36 -1.93 -3.99
CA ILE A 327 -5.24 -3.22 -3.29
C ILE A 327 -6.54 -3.64 -2.60
N LEU A 328 -7.20 -2.74 -1.89
CA LEU A 328 -8.49 -3.02 -1.25
C LEU A 328 -9.63 -2.94 -2.28
N ASN A 329 -10.36 -4.04 -2.46
CA ASN A 329 -11.59 -4.07 -3.26
C ASN A 329 -12.84 -4.23 -2.38
N THR A 330 -12.72 -4.88 -1.22
CA THR A 330 -13.82 -5.12 -0.26
C THR A 330 -13.32 -5.09 1.19
N ASN A 331 -14.23 -5.02 2.17
CA ASN A 331 -13.87 -5.07 3.60
C ASN A 331 -13.33 -6.44 4.04
N ASP A 332 -13.59 -7.51 3.29
CA ASP A 332 -13.13 -8.87 3.59
C ASP A 332 -11.63 -9.07 3.29
N ASP A 333 -11.00 -8.08 2.62
CA ASP A 333 -9.56 -8.09 2.30
C ASP A 333 -8.67 -7.68 3.50
N LEU A 334 -9.27 -7.27 4.62
CA LEU A 334 -8.55 -6.79 5.82
C LEU A 334 -8.08 -7.95 6.71
N LYS A 335 -6.86 -7.84 7.23
CA LYS A 335 -6.22 -8.84 8.11
C LYS A 335 -6.35 -8.54 9.60
N THR A 336 -7.02 -7.45 9.96
CA THR A 336 -7.28 -7.04 11.33
C THR A 336 -8.70 -6.55 11.51
N THR A 337 -9.15 -6.42 12.76
CA THR A 337 -10.45 -5.81 13.07
C THR A 337 -10.42 -4.27 13.00
N ALA A 338 -9.43 -3.69 12.31
CA ALA A 338 -9.23 -2.24 12.24
C ALA A 338 -10.44 -1.53 11.60
N CYS A 339 -11.06 -2.12 10.56
CA CYS A 339 -12.39 -1.68 10.14
C CYS A 339 -13.44 -2.34 11.04
N CYS A 340 -14.18 -1.53 11.78
CA CYS A 340 -15.18 -2.01 12.72
C CYS A 340 -16.36 -2.69 12.01
N THR A 341 -16.94 -3.67 12.71
CA THR A 341 -18.20 -4.31 12.39
C THR A 341 -19.37 -3.30 12.35
N LEU A 342 -20.35 -3.55 11.48
CA LEU A 342 -21.54 -2.72 11.23
C LEU A 342 -22.45 -2.51 12.45
N ASP A 343 -22.19 -3.20 13.56
CA ASP A 343 -23.11 -3.34 14.71
C ASP A 343 -23.22 -2.10 15.61
N LYS A 344 -22.37 -1.08 15.44
CA LYS A 344 -22.37 0.16 16.25
C LYS A 344 -22.62 1.46 15.47
N ILE A 345 -23.22 1.39 14.29
CA ILE A 345 -23.59 2.62 13.55
C ILE A 345 -24.77 3.31 14.27
N PRO A 346 -24.70 4.62 14.61
CA PRO A 346 -25.81 5.35 15.23
C PRO A 346 -27.07 5.30 14.36
N GLN A 347 -28.26 5.25 14.98
CA GLN A 347 -29.53 5.08 14.26
C GLN A 347 -29.74 6.17 13.19
N ARG A 348 -29.46 7.43 13.51
CA ARG A 348 -29.50 8.56 12.57
C ARG A 348 -28.67 8.38 11.29
N VAL A 349 -27.54 7.66 11.42
CA VAL A 349 -26.67 7.33 10.29
C VAL A 349 -27.30 6.19 9.50
N LYS A 350 -27.81 5.16 10.17
CA LYS A 350 -28.55 4.05 9.55
C LYS A 350 -29.75 4.55 8.76
N ASP A 351 -30.50 5.51 9.29
CA ASP A 351 -31.68 6.09 8.66
C ASP A 351 -31.32 6.87 7.38
N THR A 352 -30.08 7.36 7.27
CA THR A 352 -29.59 8.08 6.10
C THR A 352 -29.07 7.15 5.00
N LEU A 353 -28.52 5.98 5.35
CA LEU A 353 -27.91 5.03 4.41
C LEU A 353 -28.80 4.61 3.23
N PRO A 354 -30.12 4.35 3.39
CA PRO A 354 -31.02 4.00 2.29
C PRO A 354 -31.07 5.05 1.18
N TYR A 355 -30.85 6.32 1.51
CA TYR A 355 -30.85 7.41 0.54
C TYR A 355 -29.55 7.47 -0.27
N ILE A 356 -28.45 6.94 0.27
CA ILE A 356 -27.13 6.99 -0.38
C ILE A 356 -27.08 6.04 -1.58
N MET A 357 -26.56 6.52 -2.71
CA MET A 357 -26.35 5.72 -3.93
C MET A 357 -25.43 4.51 -3.67
N ASP A 358 -25.73 3.39 -4.30
CA ASP A 358 -25.01 2.12 -4.10
C ASP A 358 -23.52 2.21 -4.46
N GLU A 359 -23.17 2.82 -5.60
CA GLU A 359 -21.76 2.99 -6.00
C GLU A 359 -20.95 3.86 -5.00
N ILE A 360 -21.61 4.70 -4.21
CA ILE A 360 -20.97 5.47 -3.13
C ILE A 360 -20.75 4.59 -1.89
N LYS A 361 -21.71 3.70 -1.57
CA LYS A 361 -21.67 2.82 -0.38
C LYS A 361 -20.63 1.71 -0.51
N ASP A 362 -20.50 1.12 -1.70
CA ASP A 362 -19.72 -0.12 -1.93
C ASP A 362 -18.18 0.07 -1.86
N LYS A 363 -17.70 1.31 -1.66
CA LYS A 363 -16.26 1.66 -1.67
C LYS A 363 -15.80 2.38 -0.41
N TYR A 364 -16.39 2.05 0.74
CA TYR A 364 -16.04 2.65 2.02
C TYR A 364 -15.03 1.82 2.81
N TYR A 365 -13.95 2.46 3.23
CA TYR A 365 -12.93 1.90 4.11
C TYR A 365 -12.80 2.81 5.34
N GLY A 366 -13.11 2.31 6.54
CA GLY A 366 -13.06 3.14 7.74
C GLY A 366 -13.29 2.37 9.04
N CYS A 367 -12.72 2.89 10.14
CA CYS A 367 -12.72 2.24 11.46
C CYS A 367 -13.96 2.58 12.30
N GLY A 368 -14.85 3.45 11.81
CA GLY A 368 -16.07 3.95 12.46
C GLY A 368 -16.80 4.96 11.57
N SER A 369 -17.72 5.76 12.11
CA SER A 369 -18.28 6.95 11.45
C SER A 369 -18.31 8.09 12.46
N PRO A 370 -17.24 8.90 12.55
CA PRO A 370 -17.11 9.96 13.55
C PRO A 370 -17.99 11.15 13.21
N MET A 371 -19.28 11.00 13.50
CA MET A 371 -20.27 12.04 13.27
C MET A 371 -20.77 12.52 14.64
N PRO A 372 -20.55 13.79 15.01
CA PRO A 372 -21.08 14.33 16.26
C PRO A 372 -22.56 14.73 16.13
N LEU A 373 -23.22 14.98 17.27
CA LEU A 373 -24.58 15.53 17.32
C LEU A 373 -24.60 17.04 17.05
N VAL A 374 -25.81 17.57 16.83
CA VAL A 374 -26.09 19.00 16.57
C VAL A 374 -25.36 19.47 15.31
N LEU A 375 -25.83 19.04 14.14
CA LEU A 375 -25.20 19.33 12.84
C LEU A 375 -26.00 20.31 11.98
N GLU A 376 -27.26 20.56 12.32
CA GLU A 376 -28.14 21.41 11.51
C GLU A 376 -27.53 22.79 11.24
N GLY A 377 -27.48 23.18 9.97
CA GLY A 377 -26.96 24.47 9.50
C GLY A 377 -25.43 24.64 9.56
N GLN A 378 -24.68 23.62 9.98
CA GLN A 378 -23.22 23.72 10.13
C GLN A 378 -22.50 23.68 8.77
N THR A 379 -21.37 24.40 8.69
CA THR A 379 -20.39 24.24 7.61
C THR A 379 -19.34 23.22 8.05
N MET A 380 -19.27 22.09 7.33
CA MET A 380 -18.44 20.95 7.68
C MET A 380 -17.37 20.66 6.63
N LEU A 381 -16.29 20.02 7.07
CA LEU A 381 -15.23 19.53 6.20
C LEU A 381 -14.81 18.11 6.62
N ASP A 382 -14.88 17.19 5.68
CA ASP A 382 -14.45 15.80 5.87
C ASP A 382 -13.09 15.57 5.20
N LEU A 383 -12.11 15.16 6.00
CA LEU A 383 -10.74 14.88 5.55
C LEU A 383 -10.63 13.43 5.10
N GLY A 384 -10.22 13.21 3.84
CA GLY A 384 -10.11 11.88 3.27
C GLY A 384 -11.48 11.28 2.93
N CYS A 385 -12.30 12.05 2.20
CA CYS A 385 -13.71 11.74 2.01
C CYS A 385 -13.99 10.55 1.07
N GLY A 386 -12.98 10.03 0.37
CA GLY A 386 -13.14 8.93 -0.57
C GLY A 386 -14.24 9.16 -1.61
N SER A 387 -15.12 8.16 -1.78
CA SER A 387 -16.27 8.23 -2.69
C SER A 387 -17.37 9.18 -2.22
N GLY A 388 -17.22 9.79 -1.04
CA GLY A 388 -18.12 10.79 -0.48
C GLY A 388 -19.21 10.23 0.43
N ARG A 389 -19.16 8.96 0.88
CA ARG A 389 -20.17 8.36 1.75
C ARG A 389 -20.46 9.22 2.99
N ASP A 390 -19.43 9.52 3.77
CA ASP A 390 -19.59 10.29 5.02
C ASP A 390 -20.01 11.73 4.73
N VAL A 391 -19.48 12.35 3.67
CA VAL A 391 -19.91 13.68 3.19
C VAL A 391 -21.40 13.71 2.85
N TYR A 392 -21.93 12.70 2.18
CA TYR A 392 -23.37 12.67 1.84
C TYR A 392 -24.26 12.37 3.04
N ILE A 393 -23.80 11.55 3.98
CA ILE A 393 -24.51 11.33 5.24
C ILE A 393 -24.56 12.64 6.03
N LEU A 394 -23.42 13.30 6.20
CA LEU A 394 -23.32 14.61 6.86
C LEU A 394 -24.18 15.64 6.13
N SER A 395 -24.19 15.66 4.80
CA SER A 395 -25.03 16.55 3.97
C SER A 395 -26.51 16.44 4.32
N LYS A 396 -27.02 15.22 4.53
CA LYS A 396 -28.41 15.02 4.98
C LYS A 396 -28.61 15.54 6.39
N LEU A 397 -27.67 15.26 7.30
CA LEU A 397 -27.75 15.60 8.73
C LEU A 397 -27.59 17.10 9.01
N VAL A 398 -26.81 17.83 8.21
CA VAL A 398 -26.69 19.30 8.33
C VAL A 398 -27.90 20.03 7.72
N GLY A 399 -28.69 19.34 6.90
CA GLY A 399 -29.84 19.89 6.21
C GLY A 399 -29.49 20.84 5.06
N GLN A 400 -30.52 21.35 4.37
CA GLN A 400 -30.34 22.22 3.20
C GLN A 400 -29.62 23.54 3.52
N ASN A 401 -29.70 24.02 4.76
CA ASN A 401 -29.06 25.27 5.18
C ASN A 401 -27.61 25.07 5.64
N GLY A 402 -27.15 23.82 5.82
CA GLY A 402 -25.75 23.50 6.10
C GLY A 402 -24.96 23.26 4.80
N PHE A 403 -23.66 23.02 4.94
CA PHE A 403 -22.80 22.73 3.78
C PHE A 403 -21.68 21.78 4.17
N VAL A 404 -21.38 20.79 3.33
CA VAL A 404 -20.32 19.80 3.61
C VAL A 404 -19.28 19.77 2.50
N HIS A 405 -18.04 20.06 2.85
CA HIS A 405 -16.89 19.89 1.99
C HIS A 405 -16.25 18.52 2.21
N GLY A 406 -15.75 17.89 1.16
CA GLY A 406 -14.90 16.71 1.24
C GLY A 406 -13.62 16.91 0.44
N ILE A 407 -12.49 16.50 0.99
CA ILE A 407 -11.19 16.52 0.30
C ILE A 407 -10.59 15.11 0.25
N ASP A 408 -10.09 14.70 -0.91
CA ASP A 408 -9.40 13.42 -1.09
C ASP A 408 -8.36 13.49 -2.21
N MET A 409 -7.26 12.75 -2.07
CA MET A 409 -6.17 12.68 -3.04
C MET A 409 -6.47 11.77 -4.24
N THR A 410 -7.54 10.99 -4.18
CA THR A 410 -7.82 9.92 -5.16
C THR A 410 -8.83 10.41 -6.21
N ALA A 411 -8.33 10.73 -7.40
CA ALA A 411 -9.16 11.21 -8.51
C ALA A 411 -10.38 10.32 -8.81
N ASN A 412 -10.20 8.99 -8.81
CA ASN A 412 -11.30 8.05 -9.09
C ASN A 412 -12.42 8.16 -8.04
N GLN A 413 -12.07 8.29 -6.77
CA GLN A 413 -13.02 8.40 -5.67
C GLN A 413 -13.77 9.74 -5.72
N ILE A 414 -13.05 10.84 -5.93
CA ILE A 414 -13.66 12.16 -6.10
C ILE A 414 -14.57 12.22 -7.34
N ASN A 415 -14.21 11.54 -8.42
CA ASN A 415 -15.05 11.48 -9.62
C ASN A 415 -16.39 10.77 -9.34
N ILE A 416 -16.38 9.68 -8.56
CA ILE A 416 -17.60 9.00 -8.11
C ILE A 416 -18.42 9.93 -7.21
N ALA A 417 -17.78 10.59 -6.25
CA ALA A 417 -18.42 11.54 -5.36
C ALA A 417 -19.13 12.64 -6.15
N LYS A 418 -18.46 13.27 -7.12
CA LYS A 418 -19.01 14.32 -7.98
C LYS A 418 -20.10 13.83 -8.92
N LYS A 419 -19.97 12.62 -9.48
CA LYS A 419 -20.93 12.02 -10.43
C LYS A 419 -22.36 12.05 -9.89
N TYR A 420 -22.53 11.79 -8.59
CA TYR A 420 -23.85 11.62 -7.96
C TYR A 420 -24.38 12.85 -7.22
N GLN A 421 -23.69 14.00 -7.24
CA GLN A 421 -24.08 15.18 -6.44
C GLN A 421 -25.52 15.64 -6.66
N LYS A 422 -25.92 15.76 -7.93
CA LYS A 422 -27.28 16.20 -8.28
C LYS A 422 -28.33 15.17 -7.87
N ASP A 423 -28.04 13.90 -8.08
CA ASP A 423 -28.99 12.82 -7.76
C ASP A 423 -29.17 12.67 -6.25
N GLN A 424 -28.09 12.78 -5.47
CA GLN A 424 -28.15 12.75 -4.01
C GLN A 424 -28.91 13.94 -3.44
N THR A 425 -28.65 15.15 -3.96
CA THR A 425 -29.40 16.37 -3.60
C THR A 425 -30.90 16.16 -3.79
N LYS A 426 -31.29 15.59 -4.94
CA LYS A 426 -32.68 15.26 -5.23
C LYS A 426 -33.25 14.19 -4.30
N ARG A 427 -32.50 13.14 -3.98
CA ARG A 427 -32.92 12.07 -3.04
C ARG A 427 -33.12 12.58 -1.62
N PHE A 428 -32.47 13.68 -1.24
CA PHE A 428 -32.65 14.31 0.06
C PHE A 428 -33.78 15.35 0.09
N ASP A 429 -34.45 15.58 -1.04
CA ASP A 429 -35.46 16.63 -1.25
C ASP A 429 -34.94 18.05 -1.02
N PHE A 430 -33.65 18.28 -1.29
CA PHE A 430 -33.04 19.60 -1.19
C PHE A 430 -33.17 20.36 -2.51
N LYS A 431 -33.39 21.69 -2.43
CA LYS A 431 -33.48 22.54 -3.63
C LYS A 431 -32.11 22.79 -4.27
N ASP A 432 -31.08 22.92 -3.44
CA ASP A 432 -29.73 23.29 -3.85
C ASP A 432 -28.70 22.27 -3.36
N ILE A 433 -27.62 22.12 -4.11
CA ILE A 433 -26.50 21.24 -3.75
C ILE A 433 -25.81 21.85 -2.52
N ASN A 434 -25.72 21.08 -1.43
CA ASN A 434 -25.03 21.47 -0.19
C ASN A 434 -23.72 20.72 0.03
N THR A 435 -23.10 20.20 -1.04
CA THR A 435 -21.81 19.49 -0.98
C THR A 435 -20.80 20.05 -1.98
N ALA A 436 -19.52 19.95 -1.63
CA ALA A 436 -18.42 20.20 -2.56
C ALA A 436 -17.28 19.20 -2.36
N PHE A 437 -16.72 18.69 -3.46
CA PHE A 437 -15.62 17.73 -3.45
C PHE A 437 -14.35 18.31 -4.06
N ILE A 438 -13.25 18.23 -3.32
CA ILE A 438 -11.94 18.78 -3.66
C ILE A 438 -11.00 17.61 -3.92
N HIS A 439 -10.34 17.62 -5.08
CA HIS A 439 -9.30 16.64 -5.41
C HIS A 439 -7.93 17.27 -5.15
N ASP A 440 -7.38 17.01 -3.98
CA ASP A 440 -6.07 17.47 -3.55
C ASP A 440 -5.61 16.65 -2.33
N TYR A 441 -4.35 16.79 -1.96
CA TYR A 441 -3.82 16.25 -0.72
C TYR A 441 -4.38 17.02 0.49
N ILE A 442 -4.68 16.33 1.58
CA ILE A 442 -5.15 16.93 2.84
C ILE A 442 -4.14 17.96 3.37
N GLU A 443 -2.85 17.76 3.12
CA GLU A 443 -1.79 18.70 3.50
C GLU A 443 -1.90 20.07 2.79
N ASN A 444 -2.68 20.19 1.71
CA ASN A 444 -2.89 21.43 0.96
C ASN A 444 -4.20 22.16 1.35
N ILE A 445 -4.85 21.76 2.43
CA ILE A 445 -6.21 22.21 2.77
C ILE A 445 -6.35 23.72 3.02
N ASP A 446 -5.28 24.36 3.48
CA ASP A 446 -5.19 25.80 3.70
C ASP A 446 -5.29 26.63 2.41
N LYS A 447 -5.07 26.02 1.23
CA LYS A 447 -5.28 26.66 -0.07
C LYS A 447 -6.76 26.80 -0.43
N HIS A 448 -7.62 25.95 0.16
CA HIS A 448 -9.02 25.84 -0.22
C HIS A 448 -9.97 26.57 0.73
N PHE A 449 -9.52 26.86 1.94
CA PHE A 449 -10.36 27.45 2.99
C PHE A 449 -9.67 28.63 3.67
N LYS A 450 -10.47 29.62 4.04
CA LYS A 450 -10.00 30.75 4.86
C LYS A 450 -9.90 30.30 6.32
N PRO A 451 -9.00 30.91 7.12
CA PRO A 451 -9.02 30.71 8.56
C PRO A 451 -10.39 31.06 9.16
N ASN A 452 -10.79 30.38 10.23
CA ASN A 452 -12.07 30.58 10.92
C ASN A 452 -13.29 30.50 9.98
N SER A 453 -13.34 29.50 9.09
CA SER A 453 -14.45 29.35 8.13
C SER A 453 -15.27 28.08 8.33
N ILE A 454 -14.74 27.07 9.02
CA ILE A 454 -15.39 25.77 9.21
C ILE A 454 -15.89 25.62 10.64
N ASP A 455 -17.10 25.11 10.82
CA ASP A 455 -17.67 24.87 12.15
C ASP A 455 -17.22 23.52 12.72
N ILE A 456 -17.26 22.47 11.89
CA ILE A 456 -16.91 21.10 12.30
C ILE A 456 -16.05 20.44 11.24
N ILE A 457 -14.91 19.90 11.65
CA ILE A 457 -14.06 19.05 10.81
C ILE A 457 -14.23 17.59 11.26
N THR A 458 -14.39 16.67 10.31
CA THR A 458 -14.42 15.22 10.56
C THR A 458 -13.31 14.52 9.80
N SER A 459 -12.92 13.35 10.28
CA SER A 459 -11.89 12.52 9.67
C SER A 459 -12.03 11.09 10.21
N ASN A 460 -11.76 10.10 9.39
CA ASN A 460 -11.80 8.70 9.81
C ASN A 460 -10.58 7.92 9.31
N CYS A 461 -9.70 7.54 10.23
CA CYS A 461 -8.52 6.70 9.97
C CYS A 461 -7.56 7.22 8.87
N VAL A 462 -7.51 8.53 8.63
CA VAL A 462 -6.59 9.12 7.63
C VAL A 462 -5.45 9.95 8.21
N ILE A 463 -5.55 10.46 9.45
CA ILE A 463 -4.50 11.34 10.01
C ILE A 463 -3.20 10.55 10.19
N ASN A 464 -3.30 9.26 10.53
CA ASN A 464 -2.13 8.40 10.65
C ASN A 464 -1.35 8.17 9.35
N LEU A 465 -1.99 8.32 8.19
CA LEU A 465 -1.38 8.17 6.86
C LEU A 465 -0.64 9.43 6.41
N LEU A 466 -0.79 10.55 7.13
CA LEU A 466 -0.15 11.81 6.80
C LEU A 466 1.30 11.85 7.29
N GLN A 467 2.18 12.42 6.46
CA GLN A 467 3.60 12.57 6.78
C GLN A 467 3.84 13.52 7.95
N ASP A 468 3.24 14.72 7.92
CA ASP A 468 3.37 15.73 8.98
C ASP A 468 2.06 15.91 9.77
N LYS A 469 1.94 15.11 10.83
CA LYS A 469 0.80 15.11 11.73
C LYS A 469 0.70 16.38 12.59
N GLN A 470 1.81 17.09 12.81
CA GLN A 470 1.78 18.34 13.57
C GLN A 470 1.26 19.50 12.72
N ASP A 471 1.71 19.58 11.47
CA ASP A 471 1.27 20.58 10.52
C ASP A 471 -0.24 20.47 10.25
N ILE A 472 -0.75 19.26 10.02
CA ILE A 472 -2.19 19.09 9.77
C ILE A 472 -3.05 19.53 10.97
N LEU A 473 -2.65 19.20 12.20
CA LEU A 473 -3.38 19.63 13.40
C LEU A 473 -3.41 21.15 13.53
N LYS A 474 -2.31 21.84 13.21
CA LYS A 474 -2.26 23.31 13.18
C LYS A 474 -3.17 23.89 12.10
N LYS A 475 -3.17 23.32 10.90
CA LYS A 475 -4.05 23.75 9.80
C LYS A 475 -5.51 23.58 10.17
N VAL A 476 -5.89 22.41 10.71
CA VAL A 476 -7.25 22.15 11.21
C VAL A 476 -7.65 23.18 12.27
N PHE A 477 -6.80 23.44 13.27
CA PHE A 477 -7.06 24.48 14.27
C PHE A 477 -7.28 25.87 13.65
N ASN A 478 -6.49 26.24 12.64
CA ASN A 478 -6.62 27.53 11.97
C ASN A 478 -7.92 27.66 11.17
N LEU A 479 -8.40 26.58 10.56
CA LEU A 479 -9.63 26.57 9.76
C LEU A 479 -10.90 26.65 10.61
N LEU A 480 -10.89 26.06 11.81
CA LEU A 480 -12.05 26.08 12.70
C LEU A 480 -12.40 27.50 13.14
N LYS A 481 -13.70 27.81 13.23
CA LYS A 481 -14.22 29.00 13.93
C LYS A 481 -13.99 28.87 15.44
N ASP A 482 -14.06 29.98 16.17
CA ASP A 482 -14.15 29.93 17.63
C ASP A 482 -15.44 29.21 18.04
N GLY A 483 -15.33 28.29 19.00
CA GLY A 483 -16.38 27.31 19.33
C GLY A 483 -16.48 26.12 18.35
N GLY A 484 -15.62 26.06 17.32
CA GLY A 484 -15.57 24.99 16.34
C GLY A 484 -14.89 23.72 16.85
N GLU A 485 -15.16 22.60 16.19
CA GLU A 485 -14.76 21.27 16.64
C GLU A 485 -14.08 20.44 15.55
N PHE A 486 -12.98 19.76 15.91
CA PHE A 486 -12.47 18.64 15.14
C PHE A 486 -12.86 17.33 15.84
N TYR A 487 -13.73 16.55 15.21
CA TYR A 487 -14.30 15.31 15.74
C TYR A 487 -13.91 14.15 14.83
N PHE A 488 -13.06 13.25 15.30
CA PHE A 488 -12.43 12.25 14.43
C PHE A 488 -12.10 10.96 15.14
N SER A 489 -12.05 9.87 14.38
CA SER A 489 -11.60 8.56 14.86
C SER A 489 -10.31 8.17 14.15
N ASP A 490 -9.34 7.66 14.90
CA ASP A 490 -8.10 7.12 14.33
C ASP A 490 -7.49 6.02 15.22
N VAL A 491 -6.48 5.35 14.70
CA VAL A 491 -5.72 4.29 15.39
C VAL A 491 -4.62 4.89 16.27
N TYR A 492 -4.46 4.40 17.49
CA TYR A 492 -3.40 4.81 18.40
C TYR A 492 -2.70 3.59 18.97
N ALA A 493 -1.41 3.73 19.25
CA ALA A 493 -0.62 2.69 19.86
C ALA A 493 -0.45 2.95 21.37
N SER A 494 -0.45 1.87 22.15
CA SER A 494 -0.10 1.89 23.59
C SER A 494 1.32 2.41 23.87
N ARG A 495 2.20 2.41 22.87
CA ARG A 495 3.62 2.76 22.96
C ARG A 495 4.16 3.24 21.62
N ARG A 496 5.33 3.89 21.63
CA ARG A 496 6.02 4.30 20.40
C ARG A 496 6.42 3.07 19.57
N LEU A 497 6.09 3.11 18.28
CA LEU A 497 6.37 2.01 17.37
C LEU A 497 7.86 1.95 16.98
N PRO A 498 8.51 0.79 17.07
CA PRO A 498 9.84 0.56 16.50
C PRO A 498 9.81 0.62 14.96
N LYS A 499 10.98 0.87 14.37
CA LYS A 499 11.15 1.09 12.92
C LYS A 499 10.56 -0.04 12.07
N HIS A 500 10.79 -1.30 12.47
CA HIS A 500 10.31 -2.47 11.72
C HIS A 500 8.79 -2.63 11.70
N ILE A 501 8.04 -2.02 12.64
CA ILE A 501 6.58 -1.98 12.62
C ILE A 501 6.10 -0.84 11.70
N LYS A 502 6.74 0.33 11.80
CA LYS A 502 6.38 1.52 11.01
C LYS A 502 6.48 1.27 9.51
N GLU A 503 7.54 0.58 9.10
CA GLU A 503 7.86 0.30 7.70
C GLU A 503 7.20 -1.00 7.18
N HIS A 504 6.42 -1.70 8.03
CA HIS A 504 5.75 -2.92 7.62
C HIS A 504 4.52 -2.60 6.75
N LYS A 505 4.61 -2.87 5.44
CA LYS A 505 3.59 -2.51 4.43
C LYS A 505 2.14 -2.81 4.83
N VAL A 506 1.88 -4.02 5.33
CA VAL A 506 0.52 -4.44 5.76
C VAL A 506 0.07 -3.64 6.98
N LEU A 507 0.94 -3.44 7.97
CA LEU A 507 0.57 -2.72 9.19
C LEU A 507 0.33 -1.25 8.86
N HIS A 508 1.15 -0.65 8.01
CA HIS A 508 0.91 0.72 7.57
C HIS A 508 -0.35 0.86 6.70
N GLY A 509 -0.59 -0.08 5.78
CA GLY A 509 -1.79 -0.11 4.94
C GLY A 509 -3.08 -0.16 5.78
N GLU A 510 -3.05 -0.86 6.91
CA GLU A 510 -4.16 -0.93 7.87
C GLU A 510 -4.15 0.17 8.94
N CYS A 511 -3.44 1.28 8.71
CA CYS A 511 -3.28 2.42 9.63
C CYS A 511 -2.60 2.10 10.98
N LEU A 512 -2.06 0.88 11.17
CA LEU A 512 -1.35 0.48 12.38
C LEU A 512 0.11 0.95 12.40
N GLY A 513 0.80 0.89 11.26
CA GLY A 513 2.22 1.26 11.14
C GLY A 513 2.48 2.75 11.34
N GLY A 514 1.52 3.59 10.96
CA GLY A 514 1.55 5.05 11.17
C GLY A 514 1.00 5.50 12.52
N ALA A 515 0.46 4.59 13.35
CA ALA A 515 -0.26 4.93 14.57
C ALA A 515 0.66 5.63 15.59
N LEU A 516 0.22 6.80 16.06
CA LEU A 516 0.93 7.52 17.11
C LEU A 516 0.73 6.86 18.47
N TYR A 517 1.75 6.97 19.31
CA TYR A 517 1.55 6.80 20.74
C TYR A 517 0.58 7.87 21.27
N THR A 518 -0.44 7.47 22.03
CA THR A 518 -1.50 8.35 22.52
C THR A 518 -0.97 9.65 23.15
N ASN A 519 0.05 9.59 24.01
CA ASN A 519 0.58 10.80 24.65
C ASN A 519 1.42 11.68 23.70
N ASP A 520 2.01 11.12 22.64
CA ASP A 520 2.66 11.93 21.61
C ASP A 520 1.60 12.68 20.79
N PHE A 521 0.46 12.05 20.48
CA PHE A 521 -0.68 12.73 19.86
C PHE A 521 -1.22 13.87 20.73
N LEU A 522 -1.50 13.63 22.02
CA LEU A 522 -1.98 14.67 22.93
C LEU A 522 -1.01 15.87 23.01
N ARG A 523 0.30 15.61 22.98
CA ARG A 523 1.31 16.67 22.90
C ARG A 523 1.19 17.47 21.61
N TYR A 524 1.04 16.81 20.46
CA TYR A 524 0.91 17.49 19.17
C TYR A 524 -0.38 18.31 19.05
N ALA A 525 -1.50 17.77 19.55
CA ALA A 525 -2.78 18.49 19.57
C ALA A 525 -2.68 19.77 20.40
N ARG A 526 -2.08 19.71 21.60
CA ARG A 526 -1.84 20.89 22.44
C ARG A 526 -0.92 21.91 21.79
N GLN A 527 0.16 21.44 21.14
CA GLN A 527 1.07 22.30 20.37
C GLN A 527 0.40 22.99 19.17
N ALA A 528 -0.66 22.40 18.63
CA ALA A 528 -1.45 23.00 17.57
C ALA A 528 -2.48 24.04 18.07
N GLY A 529 -2.75 24.09 19.37
CA GLY A 529 -3.71 25.00 19.99
C GLY A 529 -4.92 24.31 20.64
N PHE A 530 -5.09 23.00 20.46
CA PHE A 530 -6.15 22.24 21.12
C PHE A 530 -5.74 21.93 22.57
N VAL A 531 -6.07 22.85 23.49
CA VAL A 531 -5.63 22.81 24.88
C VAL A 531 -6.07 21.53 25.61
N GLU A 532 -7.33 21.14 25.44
CA GLU A 532 -7.92 20.00 26.14
C GLU A 532 -8.62 19.02 25.18
N PRO A 533 -7.88 18.06 24.59
CA PRO A 533 -8.46 16.94 23.87
C PRO A 533 -9.35 16.07 24.77
N ARG A 534 -10.54 15.69 24.29
CA ARG A 534 -11.44 14.77 25.01
C ARG A 534 -11.61 13.46 24.24
N VAL A 535 -11.55 12.34 24.97
CA VAL A 535 -11.82 11.00 24.43
C VAL A 535 -13.32 10.73 24.49
N VAL A 536 -13.94 10.42 23.36
CA VAL A 536 -15.37 10.08 23.29
C VAL A 536 -15.57 8.58 23.42
N SER A 537 -14.70 7.79 22.80
CA SER A 537 -14.75 6.33 22.88
C SER A 537 -13.39 5.72 22.57
N THR A 538 -13.11 4.59 23.20
CA THR A 538 -11.91 3.78 22.99
C THR A 538 -12.30 2.34 22.73
N LYS A 539 -11.73 1.72 21.69
CA LYS A 539 -11.89 0.29 21.39
C LYS A 539 -10.53 -0.32 21.09
N GLU A 540 -10.18 -1.41 21.78
CA GLU A 540 -8.96 -2.17 21.44
C GLU A 540 -9.12 -2.84 20.06
N ILE A 541 -8.08 -2.77 19.23
CA ILE A 541 -8.01 -3.42 17.92
C ILE A 541 -7.27 -4.74 18.09
N GLU A 542 -7.92 -5.83 17.73
CA GLU A 542 -7.33 -7.16 17.79
C GLU A 542 -6.63 -7.50 16.47
N ILE A 543 -5.39 -7.98 16.59
CA ILE A 543 -4.61 -8.48 15.46
C ILE A 543 -4.73 -10.01 15.47
N THR A 544 -5.54 -10.53 14.55
CA THR A 544 -5.87 -11.97 14.48
C THR A 544 -4.84 -12.77 13.67
N ASP A 545 -4.12 -12.12 12.76
CA ASP A 545 -3.04 -12.73 11.98
C ASP A 545 -1.81 -13.02 12.87
N LYS A 546 -1.52 -14.30 13.08
CA LYS A 546 -0.38 -14.77 13.90
C LYS A 546 0.98 -14.27 13.41
N SER A 547 1.16 -14.05 12.11
CA SER A 547 2.40 -13.50 11.56
C SER A 547 2.61 -12.04 11.99
N LEU A 548 1.53 -11.26 12.04
CA LEU A 548 1.55 -9.87 12.48
C LEU A 548 1.70 -9.74 14.00
N VAL A 549 1.09 -10.64 14.78
CA VAL A 549 1.24 -10.67 16.26
C VAL A 549 2.71 -10.75 16.67
N ASN A 550 3.50 -11.59 16.00
CA ASN A 550 4.94 -11.73 16.29
C ASN A 550 5.72 -10.44 15.95
N ILE A 551 5.29 -9.70 14.93
CA ILE A 551 5.92 -8.45 14.49
C ILE A 551 5.59 -7.32 15.48
N VAL A 552 4.34 -7.22 15.93
CA VAL A 552 3.88 -6.15 16.82
C VAL A 552 4.27 -6.36 18.29
N GLY A 553 4.53 -7.60 18.68
CA GLY A 553 4.93 -7.98 20.03
C GLY A 553 3.87 -7.57 21.07
N LYS A 554 4.29 -6.84 22.11
CA LYS A 554 3.39 -6.38 23.19
C LYS A 554 2.70 -5.04 22.89
N THR A 555 2.77 -4.56 21.66
CA THR A 555 2.11 -3.31 21.26
C THR A 555 0.62 -3.56 21.08
N LYS A 556 -0.18 -2.93 21.93
CA LYS A 556 -1.63 -2.84 21.75
C LYS A 556 -1.99 -1.63 20.90
N PHE A 557 -3.03 -1.78 20.09
CA PHE A 557 -3.60 -0.72 19.25
C PHE A 557 -5.04 -0.44 19.67
N TYR A 558 -5.47 0.81 19.51
CA TYR A 558 -6.80 1.27 19.89
C TYR A 558 -7.38 2.14 18.79
N SER A 559 -8.64 1.93 18.45
CA SER A 559 -9.43 2.95 17.73
C SER A 559 -9.96 3.91 18.78
N ILE A 560 -9.54 5.17 18.73
CA ILE A 560 -9.98 6.22 19.66
C ILE A 560 -10.70 7.30 18.88
N THR A 561 -11.90 7.66 19.33
CA THR A 561 -12.61 8.85 18.85
C THR A 561 -12.28 10.01 19.75
N TYR A 562 -11.71 11.07 19.18
CA TYR A 562 -11.40 12.31 19.87
C TYR A 562 -12.35 13.42 19.45
N ARG A 563 -12.59 14.33 20.39
CA ARG A 563 -13.10 15.66 20.10
C ARG A 563 -12.12 16.73 20.57
N LEU A 564 -11.82 17.66 19.68
CA LEU A 564 -10.85 18.72 19.86
C LEU A 564 -11.53 20.06 19.59
N TRP A 565 -11.59 20.92 20.60
CA TRP A 565 -12.27 22.21 20.51
C TRP A 565 -11.32 23.35 20.25
N LYS A 566 -11.72 24.28 19.37
CA LYS A 566 -11.12 25.61 19.31
C LYS A 566 -11.96 26.56 20.16
N ILE A 567 -11.55 26.75 21.39
CA ILE A 567 -12.16 27.71 22.32
C ILE A 567 -11.04 28.53 22.94
N SER A 568 -11.18 29.84 22.93
CA SER A 568 -10.29 30.76 23.64
C SER A 568 -10.36 30.56 25.16
N ASP A 569 -9.22 30.72 25.82
CA ASP A 569 -9.10 30.76 27.29
C ASP A 569 -9.48 29.46 28.03
N LEU A 570 -9.28 28.30 27.39
CA LEU A 570 -9.31 27.02 28.10
C LEU A 570 -8.07 26.85 28.99
N ASP A 571 -8.28 26.29 30.17
CA ASP A 571 -7.22 25.96 31.11
C ASP A 571 -6.54 24.64 30.70
N THR A 572 -5.23 24.52 30.95
CA THR A 572 -4.47 23.29 30.62
C THR A 572 -4.79 22.11 31.53
N VAL A 573 -5.48 22.39 32.63
CA VAL A 573 -5.98 21.43 33.63
C VAL A 573 -7.43 21.77 33.95
N CYS A 574 -8.20 20.81 34.44
CA CYS A 574 -9.58 21.07 34.84
C CYS A 574 -9.61 21.91 36.12
N GLU A 575 -10.13 23.13 36.06
CA GLU A 575 -10.24 24.05 37.19
C GLU A 575 -11.69 24.16 37.69
N ASP A 576 -11.85 24.24 39.02
CA ASP A 576 -13.14 24.33 39.69
C ASP A 576 -13.51 25.78 40.03
N TYR A 577 -14.65 26.20 39.52
CA TYR A 577 -15.29 27.50 39.82
C TYR A 577 -16.69 27.32 40.42
N GLY A 578 -17.04 26.10 40.85
CA GLY A 578 -18.36 25.78 41.40
C GLY A 578 -19.49 25.77 40.38
N GLN A 579 -19.16 25.66 39.09
CA GLN A 579 -20.13 25.73 38.00
C GLN A 579 -20.93 24.44 37.87
N ARG A 580 -22.20 24.55 37.48
CA ARG A 580 -23.04 23.38 37.16
C ARG A 580 -23.62 23.49 35.77
N ALA A 581 -23.77 22.36 35.10
CA ALA A 581 -24.49 22.24 33.84
C ALA A 581 -25.75 21.39 34.01
N THR A 582 -26.86 21.86 33.44
CA THR A 582 -28.10 21.09 33.31
C THR A 582 -28.41 20.91 31.84
N TYR A 583 -28.57 19.67 31.40
CA TYR A 583 -29.04 19.37 30.04
C TYR A 583 -30.55 19.64 29.95
N LEU A 584 -30.96 20.41 28.96
CA LEU A 584 -32.35 20.86 28.78
C LEU A 584 -33.14 19.97 27.81
N GLY A 585 -32.52 18.92 27.28
CA GLY A 585 -33.11 18.10 26.21
C GLY A 585 -33.09 18.80 24.85
N GLY A 586 -33.80 18.21 23.88
CA GLY A 586 -34.04 18.82 22.56
C GLY A 586 -32.96 18.58 21.50
N ILE A 587 -31.88 17.86 21.82
CA ILE A 587 -30.98 17.33 20.80
C ILE A 587 -31.64 16.07 20.20
N GLU A 588 -31.86 16.08 18.90
CA GLU A 588 -32.41 14.93 18.16
C GLU A 588 -31.55 13.68 18.34
N HIS A 589 -32.18 12.54 18.64
CA HIS A 589 -31.56 11.26 18.99
C HIS A 589 -30.74 11.25 20.28
N SER A 590 -30.97 12.22 21.16
CA SER A 590 -30.29 12.40 22.45
C SER A 590 -31.23 13.08 23.44
N GLU A 591 -32.53 12.79 23.38
CA GLU A 591 -33.58 13.57 24.04
C GLU A 591 -33.50 13.49 25.57
N LEU A 592 -33.12 12.32 26.11
CA LEU A 592 -33.10 12.05 27.55
C LEU A 592 -31.73 12.26 28.19
N GLU A 593 -30.66 12.07 27.43
CA GLU A 593 -29.29 12.19 27.91
C GLU A 593 -28.35 12.61 26.80
N PHE A 594 -27.23 13.23 27.15
CA PHE A 594 -26.18 13.64 26.22
C PHE A 594 -24.80 13.25 26.74
N GLN A 595 -24.08 12.43 25.97
CA GLN A 595 -22.68 12.09 26.23
C GLN A 595 -21.76 13.12 25.53
N LEU A 596 -21.05 13.93 26.32
CA LEU A 596 -20.04 14.85 25.80
C LEU A 596 -18.74 14.10 25.51
N ASP A 597 -18.24 13.31 26.45
CA ASP A 597 -17.01 12.52 26.32
C ASP A 597 -17.08 11.35 27.32
N GLU A 598 -16.08 10.47 27.37
CA GLU A 598 -16.11 9.26 28.21
C GLU A 598 -16.34 9.51 29.72
N ASN A 599 -16.14 10.75 30.20
CA ASN A 599 -16.28 11.12 31.59
C ASN A 599 -17.53 11.99 31.87
N HIS A 600 -18.22 12.49 30.84
CA HIS A 600 -19.31 13.45 31.02
C HIS A 600 -20.59 13.02 30.29
N LEU A 601 -21.50 12.40 31.04
CA LEU A 601 -22.89 12.13 30.68
C LEU A 601 -23.81 13.14 31.39
N PHE A 602 -24.76 13.72 30.66
CA PHE A 602 -25.75 14.63 31.22
C PHE A 602 -27.16 14.12 30.96
N GLU A 603 -27.88 13.76 32.03
CA GLU A 603 -29.30 13.42 31.96
C GLU A 603 -30.14 14.71 31.94
N ILE A 604 -31.29 14.67 31.26
CA ILE A 604 -32.21 15.80 31.18
C ILE A 604 -32.61 16.28 32.58
N ASP A 605 -32.61 17.60 32.78
CA ASP A 605 -32.95 18.29 34.02
C ASP A 605 -32.08 17.98 35.26
N ARG A 606 -31.11 17.06 35.16
CA ARG A 606 -30.12 16.78 36.21
C ARG A 606 -28.98 17.80 36.14
N ALA A 607 -28.77 18.56 37.22
CA ALA A 607 -27.65 19.48 37.32
C ALA A 607 -26.38 18.74 37.76
N GLU A 608 -25.32 18.82 36.97
CA GLU A 608 -24.02 18.19 37.21
C GLU A 608 -22.95 19.23 37.56
N HIS A 609 -22.10 18.95 38.56
CA HIS A 609 -20.94 19.81 38.88
C HIS A 609 -19.85 19.57 37.84
N ILE A 610 -19.31 20.64 37.27
CA ILE A 610 -18.37 20.56 36.15
C ILE A 610 -17.22 21.56 36.33
N CYS A 611 -16.11 21.29 35.65
CA CYS A 611 -15.00 22.23 35.56
C CYS A 611 -15.30 23.38 34.57
N LYS A 612 -14.51 24.45 34.65
CA LYS A 612 -14.63 25.62 33.76
C LYS A 612 -14.52 25.25 32.28
N ASN A 613 -13.59 24.38 31.91
CA ASN A 613 -13.45 24.00 30.50
C ASN A 613 -14.68 23.28 29.97
N THR A 614 -15.26 22.35 30.73
CA THR A 614 -16.52 21.69 30.35
C THR A 614 -17.66 22.72 30.26
N ALA A 615 -17.71 23.70 31.16
CA ALA A 615 -18.71 24.76 31.09
C ALA A 615 -18.56 25.61 29.82
N ASP A 616 -17.33 25.92 29.42
CA ASP A 616 -17.00 26.62 28.18
C ASP A 616 -17.34 25.78 26.94
N MET A 617 -17.03 24.48 26.93
CA MET A 617 -17.40 23.56 25.84
C MET A 617 -18.92 23.48 25.64
N LEU A 618 -19.71 23.60 26.71
CA LEU A 618 -21.17 23.57 26.64
C LEU A 618 -21.78 24.94 26.31
N SER A 619 -21.19 26.04 26.79
CA SER A 619 -21.78 27.39 26.68
C SER A 619 -21.23 28.25 25.55
N LYS A 620 -20.03 27.98 25.04
CA LYS A 620 -19.36 28.73 23.97
C LYS A 620 -19.41 28.03 22.61
N THR A 621 -20.10 26.89 22.51
CA THR A 621 -20.21 26.10 21.27
C THR A 621 -21.66 26.00 20.83
N ARG A 622 -21.91 25.24 19.74
CA ARG A 622 -23.26 24.94 19.25
C ARG A 622 -24.18 24.24 20.26
N TYR A 623 -23.63 23.71 21.36
CA TYR A 623 -24.41 23.10 22.43
C TYR A 623 -25.10 24.09 23.36
N LYS A 624 -24.75 25.38 23.32
CA LYS A 624 -25.22 26.43 24.24
C LYS A 624 -26.72 26.42 24.47
N LYS A 625 -27.52 26.23 23.42
CA LYS A 625 -28.99 26.29 23.51
C LYS A 625 -29.62 25.09 24.24
N TYR A 626 -28.85 24.02 24.44
CA TYR A 626 -29.31 22.79 25.09
C TYR A 626 -28.83 22.65 26.53
N PHE A 627 -28.06 23.61 27.03
CA PHE A 627 -27.50 23.56 28.37
C PHE A 627 -27.74 24.86 29.12
N LYS A 628 -28.13 24.73 30.39
CA LYS A 628 -28.12 25.82 31.35
C LYS A 628 -26.89 25.69 32.22
N ILE A 629 -26.01 26.69 32.16
CA ILE A 629 -24.85 26.80 33.05
C ILE A 629 -25.20 27.73 34.20
N THR A 630 -24.95 27.30 35.44
CA THR A 630 -25.11 28.12 36.65
C THR A 630 -23.78 28.25 37.39
N GLY A 631 -23.58 29.36 38.08
CA GLY A 631 -22.29 29.75 38.66
C GLY A 631 -21.54 30.75 37.77
N GLY A 632 -20.50 31.37 38.32
CA GLY A 632 -19.62 32.32 37.62
C GLY A 632 -18.18 31.87 37.69
N THR A 633 -17.26 32.71 37.18
CA THR A 633 -15.81 32.48 37.24
C THR A 633 -15.10 33.41 38.23
N ASP A 634 -15.85 34.04 39.14
CA ASP A 634 -15.32 35.05 40.07
C ASP A 634 -14.54 34.44 41.25
N ILE A 635 -14.86 33.20 41.63
CA ILE A 635 -14.23 32.49 42.75
C ILE A 635 -13.66 31.17 42.24
N HIS A 636 -12.35 31.00 42.37
CA HIS A 636 -11.63 29.77 42.03
C HIS A 636 -11.48 28.90 43.29
N PHE A 637 -11.89 27.63 43.20
CA PHE A 637 -11.84 26.65 44.29
C PHE A 637 -10.63 25.69 44.17
N GLY A 638 -9.75 25.90 43.20
CA GLY A 638 -8.61 25.04 42.90
C GLY A 638 -8.89 24.03 41.79
N GLN A 639 -8.02 23.04 41.66
CA GLN A 639 -8.14 22.01 40.62
C GLN A 639 -9.36 21.10 40.85
N PHE A 640 -10.11 20.83 39.78
CA PHE A 640 -11.24 19.91 39.77
C PHE A 640 -10.73 18.45 39.75
N LYS A 641 -10.66 17.80 40.92
CA LYS A 641 -9.93 16.53 41.12
C LYS A 641 -10.52 15.30 40.43
N SER A 642 -11.82 15.28 40.15
CA SER A 642 -12.51 14.13 39.55
C SER A 642 -13.47 14.63 38.47
N CYS A 643 -12.92 15.09 37.34
CA CYS A 643 -13.66 15.69 36.23
C CYS A 643 -14.51 14.66 35.47
N ALA A 644 -15.52 14.13 36.15
CA ALA A 644 -16.55 13.26 35.62
C ALA A 644 -17.91 13.65 36.23
N THR A 645 -19.00 13.48 35.47
CA THR A 645 -20.35 13.70 35.99
C THR A 645 -20.78 12.53 36.87
N LEU A 646 -21.72 12.78 37.80
CA LEU A 646 -22.25 11.73 38.66
C LEU A 646 -22.95 10.64 37.84
N ALA A 647 -23.72 11.03 36.82
CA ALA A 647 -24.36 10.09 35.90
C ALA A 647 -23.34 9.11 35.26
N THR A 648 -22.16 9.59 34.86
CA THR A 648 -21.10 8.71 34.32
C THR A 648 -20.56 7.76 35.39
N THR A 649 -20.35 8.24 36.62
CA THR A 649 -19.87 7.37 37.70
C THR A 649 -20.87 6.26 38.03
N GLU A 650 -22.17 6.58 38.10
CA GLU A 650 -23.26 5.63 38.37
C GLU A 650 -23.40 4.57 37.24
N GLN A 651 -23.25 4.98 35.98
CA GLN A 651 -23.28 4.07 34.83
C GLN A 651 -22.08 3.10 34.83
N ASN A 652 -20.91 3.55 35.26
CA ASN A 652 -19.71 2.72 35.36
C ASN A 652 -19.77 1.72 36.52
N ASP A 653 -20.42 2.07 37.63
CA ASP A 653 -20.58 1.16 38.77
C ASP A 653 -21.62 0.06 38.47
N THR A 654 -22.74 0.43 37.83
CA THR A 654 -23.76 -0.55 37.38
C THR A 654 -23.23 -1.54 36.33
N THR A 655 -22.36 -1.10 35.42
CA THR A 655 -21.73 -2.00 34.44
C THR A 655 -20.69 -2.95 35.05
N LYS A 656 -19.99 -2.53 36.11
CA LYS A 656 -19.10 -3.41 36.88
C LYS A 656 -19.85 -4.46 37.69
N GLU A 657 -20.94 -4.09 38.38
CA GLU A 657 -21.75 -5.03 39.14
C GLU A 657 -22.33 -6.16 38.25
N VAL A 658 -22.74 -5.85 37.02
CA VAL A 658 -23.23 -6.86 36.07
C VAL A 658 -22.11 -7.83 35.64
N SER A 659 -20.85 -7.37 35.55
CA SER A 659 -19.71 -8.25 35.19
C SER A 659 -19.27 -9.17 36.34
N ASP A 660 -19.54 -8.80 37.59
CA ASP A 660 -19.17 -9.57 38.79
C ASP A 660 -20.27 -10.56 39.25
N THR A 661 -21.42 -10.62 38.58
CA THR A 661 -22.49 -11.58 38.92
C THR A 661 -22.28 -13.01 38.40
N SER A 662 -21.12 -13.37 37.84
CA SER A 662 -20.77 -14.78 37.61
C SER A 662 -20.15 -15.41 38.88
N CYS A 663 -20.94 -15.55 39.94
CA CYS A 663 -20.57 -16.40 41.06
C CYS A 663 -21.75 -17.23 41.56
N GLY A 664 -21.63 -18.55 41.37
CA GLY A 664 -22.13 -19.57 42.29
C GLY A 664 -23.61 -19.91 42.23
N CYS A 665 -23.93 -21.00 41.52
CA CYS A 665 -24.73 -22.11 42.06
C CYS A 665 -24.21 -23.41 41.44
#